data_AF-A0A955RGW2-F1
#
_entry.id   AF-A0A955RGW2-F1
#
_cell.length_a   1.000
_cell.length_b   1.000
_cell.length_c   1.000
_cell.angle_alpha   90.00
_cell.angle_beta   90.00
_cell.angle_gamma   90.00
#
_symmetry.space_group_name_H-M   'P 1'
#
loop_
_entity.id
_entity.type
_entity.pdbx_description
1 polymer ?
#
loop_
_entity_poly.entity_id
_entity_poly.type
_entity_poly.pdbx_seq_one_letter_code
_entity_poly.pdbx_strand_id
1 'polypeptide(L)'
;MPRNLYQTIPNIISHVENKISSSSPVLEVATGNKNKLKEIERILTGYIIIGKDLKMDEIQSLDSKKVAEAKAIAAWEKNNFNPILIEDVSLEMRGLGGRPGTYANDFCSETEMRRLICEVWLKDKDRSATARITYALYDGTEVHIWEGVLAGKISETLRGSNGFGWDDMFIPDGEKQTFAEMTDKKKDSLSMRTMALEKFKKSKLDLTYPIFEIAEPYAQELERMRPEKLKDAKALKFAYSLECLGEKQKLQKNFYSDSYDPIVKQENKFYTRFIKKGDSSSLGLLLTDIDRKSLKTFRNGNPVLWQMGPERRQLALAQRAEYFLEHQNTKVHKILDEIDERGIEHRNNRRSNTVETALGTTSVGDITETKALKEIGYKKISSDKIVSRSAISSTGLYNKIGKHARSIYGIGSMPPISGWRDILVTAAIGHMPIFTHRNSLNAVDPKRQIDLINDAKKAIKDLKLPLKQQERAFRNIGAAVGCGNLDEEMKQIRQLYKKAGVKLFRIYTINGDPRVVEIARRIRAELGDVVEIFAGQIADKEQALELIAGDIKVDGLVFGHGGGMQCTSATNGMALTTLEEIYSITTDPRFNNVTIVAEGGVGRSVGGLFVLGVDLILSNQKFVRGTIELTDFFFQHKSGKLCHPYHGSASAPTMLIESSNEKLLEARMTYAGRAKKVEGKPGYMFFSEKAGSMAFYVDEFKHYAARTLADLGVNNMNELREFLKTNKSELLRIISTEAAYTGNPHADSN
;
A
#
# COMPACT_ATOMS: atom_id res chain seq x y z
N MET A 1 -16.01 -20.33 -12.31
CA MET A 1 -17.11 -19.37 -12.52
C MET A 1 -16.56 -18.15 -13.24
N PRO A 2 -17.20 -17.66 -14.29
CA PRO A 2 -16.76 -16.45 -14.98
C PRO A 2 -16.76 -15.29 -13.97
N ARG A 3 -15.66 -14.52 -13.95
CA ARG A 3 -15.55 -13.28 -13.18
C ARG A 3 -16.61 -12.34 -13.73
N ASN A 4 -17.59 -11.93 -12.94
CA ASN A 4 -18.43 -10.80 -13.33
C ASN A 4 -17.51 -9.61 -13.56
N LEU A 5 -17.54 -9.06 -14.77
CA LEU A 5 -16.81 -7.85 -15.12
C LEU A 5 -17.21 -6.77 -14.12
N TYR A 6 -16.21 -6.21 -13.43
CA TYR A 6 -16.36 -5.14 -12.45
C TYR A 6 -17.18 -3.98 -13.03
N GLN A 7 -17.84 -3.19 -12.16
CA GLN A 7 -18.38 -1.88 -12.54
C GLN A 7 -17.32 -1.11 -13.35
N THR A 8 -17.71 -0.60 -14.52
CA THR A 8 -16.82 0.16 -15.40
C THR A 8 -16.43 1.51 -14.81
N ILE A 9 -17.26 2.02 -13.89
CA ILE A 9 -17.09 3.28 -13.19
C ILE A 9 -16.89 3.01 -11.70
N PRO A 10 -15.75 3.38 -11.10
CA PRO A 10 -15.53 3.25 -9.66
C PRO A 10 -16.32 4.32 -8.88
N ASN A 11 -16.92 3.93 -7.76
CA ASN A 11 -17.63 4.86 -6.87
C ASN A 11 -16.66 5.83 -6.20
N ILE A 12 -17.05 7.09 -6.04
CA ILE A 12 -16.34 8.07 -5.21
C ILE A 12 -16.97 8.04 -3.82
N ILE A 13 -16.16 7.81 -2.80
CA ILE A 13 -16.62 7.63 -1.40
C ILE A 13 -16.14 8.76 -0.48
N SER A 14 -15.17 9.57 -0.92
CA SER A 14 -14.65 10.70 -0.16
C SER A 14 -13.79 11.62 -1.04
N HIS A 15 -13.35 12.74 -0.48
CA HIS A 15 -12.40 13.68 -1.10
C HIS A 15 -11.29 14.03 -0.11
N VAL A 16 -10.09 14.33 -0.61
CA VAL A 16 -9.01 14.85 0.23
C VAL A 16 -9.27 16.32 0.53
N GLU A 17 -9.35 16.66 1.82
CA GLU A 17 -9.48 18.05 2.28
C GLU A 17 -8.25 18.86 1.84
N ASN A 18 -8.41 19.69 0.82
CA ASN A 18 -7.37 20.63 0.41
C ASN A 18 -7.43 21.88 1.30
N LYS A 19 -6.41 22.09 2.14
CA LYS A 19 -6.06 23.46 2.54
C LYS A 19 -5.51 24.15 1.29
N ILE A 20 -6.37 24.92 0.64
CA ILE A 20 -6.15 25.65 -0.61
C ILE A 20 -4.71 26.17 -0.68
N SER A 21 -3.90 25.62 -1.60
CA SER A 21 -2.62 26.24 -1.95
C SER A 21 -2.90 27.51 -2.76
N SER A 22 -2.03 28.50 -2.62
CA SER A 22 -2.11 29.85 -3.21
C SER A 22 -2.02 29.91 -4.75
N SER A 23 -2.28 28.82 -5.46
CA SER A 23 -2.16 28.70 -6.92
C SER A 23 -3.54 28.69 -7.57
N SER A 24 -3.71 29.43 -8.67
CA SER A 24 -4.92 29.40 -9.50
C SER A 24 -5.32 27.97 -9.87
N PRO A 25 -6.58 27.56 -9.66
CA PRO A 25 -7.05 26.22 -10.01
C PRO A 25 -6.96 25.97 -11.51
N VAL A 26 -6.54 24.75 -11.89
CA VAL A 26 -6.51 24.29 -13.28
C VAL A 26 -7.88 23.71 -13.64
N LEU A 27 -8.51 24.25 -14.69
CA LEU A 27 -9.76 23.76 -15.26
C LEU A 27 -9.51 23.22 -16.66
N GLU A 28 -9.68 21.92 -16.87
CA GLU A 28 -9.66 21.39 -18.23
C GLU A 28 -11.05 21.51 -18.86
N VAL A 29 -11.06 21.77 -20.17
CA VAL A 29 -12.26 21.89 -20.99
C VAL A 29 -12.16 20.93 -22.16
N ALA A 30 -13.20 20.13 -22.40
CA ALA A 30 -13.25 19.15 -23.49
C ALA A 30 -13.52 19.83 -24.85
N THR A 31 -12.52 20.50 -25.40
CA THR A 31 -12.60 21.17 -26.71
C THR A 31 -11.23 21.26 -27.38
N GLY A 32 -11.19 20.97 -28.69
CA GLY A 32 -10.05 21.27 -29.56
C GLY A 32 -10.12 22.66 -30.22
N ASN A 33 -11.24 23.39 -30.07
CA ASN A 33 -11.43 24.69 -30.71
C ASN A 33 -10.70 25.81 -29.95
N LYS A 34 -9.61 26.32 -30.53
CA LYS A 34 -8.78 27.39 -29.95
C LYS A 34 -9.54 28.70 -29.71
N ASN A 35 -10.54 29.03 -30.52
CA ASN A 35 -11.33 30.26 -30.34
C ASN A 35 -12.27 30.12 -29.13
N LYS A 36 -12.90 28.96 -28.94
CA LYS A 36 -13.69 28.66 -27.73
C LYS A 36 -12.83 28.77 -26.47
N LEU A 37 -11.63 28.20 -26.48
CA LEU A 37 -10.72 28.26 -25.33
C LEU A 37 -10.34 29.69 -24.98
N LYS A 38 -9.96 30.51 -25.97
CA LYS A 38 -9.67 31.94 -25.75
C LYS A 38 -10.84 32.70 -25.15
N GLU A 39 -12.07 32.42 -25.60
CA GLU A 39 -13.28 33.04 -25.05
C GLU A 39 -13.48 32.63 -23.58
N ILE A 40 -13.33 31.34 -23.26
CA ILE A 40 -13.42 30.84 -21.88
C ILE A 40 -12.32 31.44 -20.99
N GLU A 41 -11.08 31.54 -21.47
CA GLU A 41 -9.95 32.14 -20.74
C GLU A 41 -10.19 33.61 -20.39
N ARG A 42 -10.78 34.39 -21.31
CA ARG A 42 -11.14 35.79 -21.04
C ARG A 42 -12.27 35.91 -20.01
N ILE A 43 -13.25 35.01 -20.06
CA ILE A 43 -14.41 35.06 -19.16
C ILE A 43 -14.04 34.54 -17.77
N LEU A 44 -13.37 33.38 -17.66
CA LEU A 44 -13.00 32.74 -16.41
C LEU A 44 -11.63 33.21 -15.88
N THR A 45 -11.52 34.51 -15.58
CA THR A 45 -10.33 35.05 -14.92
C THR A 45 -10.09 34.38 -13.56
N GLY A 46 -8.84 33.99 -13.29
CA GLY A 46 -8.43 33.31 -12.05
C GLY A 46 -8.26 31.79 -12.17
N TYR A 47 -8.65 31.18 -13.29
CA TYR A 47 -8.38 29.79 -13.62
C TYR A 47 -7.25 29.66 -14.64
N ILE A 48 -6.49 28.57 -14.57
CA ILE A 48 -5.63 28.12 -15.67
C ILE A 48 -6.46 27.17 -16.54
N ILE A 49 -6.83 27.60 -17.74
CA ILE A 49 -7.67 26.81 -18.66
C ILE A 49 -6.79 25.91 -19.52
N ILE A 50 -7.15 24.63 -19.65
CA ILE A 50 -6.46 23.66 -20.50
C ILE A 50 -7.46 22.95 -21.41
N GLY A 51 -7.30 23.11 -22.73
CA GLY A 51 -8.10 22.37 -23.70
C GLY A 51 -7.68 20.90 -23.82
N LYS A 52 -8.64 19.98 -23.85
CA LYS A 52 -8.46 18.56 -24.17
C LYS A 52 -9.31 18.19 -25.37
N ASP A 53 -8.66 17.73 -26.43
CA ASP A 53 -9.35 17.18 -27.60
C ASP A 53 -9.76 15.72 -27.30
N LEU A 54 -10.98 15.53 -26.79
CA LEU A 54 -11.56 14.24 -26.48
C LEU A 54 -12.59 13.89 -27.54
N LYS A 55 -12.32 12.86 -28.35
CA LYS A 55 -13.32 12.32 -29.28
C LYS A 55 -14.39 11.60 -28.50
N MET A 56 -15.63 12.06 -28.55
CA MET A 56 -16.78 11.49 -27.83
C MET A 56 -17.95 11.35 -28.80
N ASP A 57 -18.72 10.28 -28.65
CA ASP A 57 -19.95 10.11 -29.41
C ASP A 57 -21.06 10.91 -28.74
N GLU A 58 -21.73 11.77 -29.50
CA GLU A 58 -22.86 12.56 -29.01
C GLU A 58 -24.18 11.79 -29.24
N ILE A 59 -24.99 11.72 -28.19
CA ILE A 59 -26.31 11.11 -28.30
C ILE A 59 -27.23 11.99 -29.14
N GLN A 60 -28.14 11.34 -29.87
CA GLN A 60 -29.10 12.03 -30.74
C GLN A 60 -30.34 12.44 -29.92
N SER A 61 -30.39 13.68 -29.45
CA SER A 61 -31.49 14.23 -28.65
C SER A 61 -31.65 15.73 -28.90
N LEU A 62 -32.89 16.21 -28.97
CA LEU A 62 -33.21 17.65 -29.04
C LEU A 62 -33.16 18.33 -27.65
N ASP A 63 -33.14 17.54 -26.57
CA ASP A 63 -32.95 18.05 -25.21
C ASP A 63 -31.45 18.24 -24.94
N SER A 64 -31.02 19.51 -24.94
CA SER A 64 -29.63 19.90 -24.70
C SER A 64 -29.07 19.43 -23.35
N LYS A 65 -29.92 19.22 -22.33
CA LYS A 65 -29.46 18.73 -21.02
C LYS A 65 -29.03 17.29 -21.11
N LYS A 66 -29.84 16.44 -21.73
CA LYS A 66 -29.51 15.02 -21.95
C LYS A 66 -28.23 14.84 -22.75
N VAL A 67 -28.03 15.66 -23.79
CA VAL A 67 -26.79 15.64 -24.59
C VAL A 67 -25.60 16.03 -23.73
N ALA A 68 -25.71 17.13 -22.98
CA ALA A 68 -24.64 17.60 -22.11
C ALA A 68 -24.31 16.61 -20.97
N GLU A 69 -25.32 15.94 -20.38
CA GLU A 69 -25.15 14.89 -19.36
C GLU A 69 -24.36 13.70 -19.88
N ALA A 70 -24.79 13.12 -20.99
CA ALA A 70 -24.10 11.98 -21.60
C ALA A 70 -22.67 12.35 -22.01
N LYS A 71 -22.49 13.56 -22.56
CA LYS A 71 -21.18 14.09 -22.95
C LYS A 71 -20.26 14.32 -21.75
N ALA A 72 -20.78 14.81 -20.62
CA ALA A 72 -20.00 15.04 -19.41
C ALA A 72 -19.48 13.73 -18.81
N ILE A 73 -20.32 12.69 -18.75
CA ILE A 73 -19.93 11.36 -18.25
C ILE A 73 -18.88 10.74 -19.18
N ALA A 74 -19.12 10.73 -20.50
CA ALA A 74 -18.16 10.18 -21.47
C ALA A 74 -16.81 10.93 -21.46
N ALA A 75 -16.84 12.26 -21.29
CA ALA A 75 -15.62 13.08 -21.17
C ALA A 75 -14.84 12.72 -19.91
N TRP A 76 -15.53 12.56 -18.78
CA TRP A 76 -14.93 12.18 -17.51
C TRP A 76 -14.24 10.82 -17.59
N GLU A 77 -14.89 9.80 -18.17
CA GLU A 77 -14.30 8.47 -18.39
C GLU A 77 -13.05 8.54 -19.28
N LYS A 78 -13.14 9.23 -20.43
CA LYS A 78 -12.02 9.40 -21.37
C LYS A 78 -10.89 10.25 -20.79
N ASN A 79 -11.20 11.10 -19.81
CA ASN A 79 -10.23 11.93 -19.12
C ASN A 79 -9.65 11.28 -17.86
N ASN A 80 -9.59 9.94 -17.81
CA ASN A 80 -9.07 9.18 -16.67
C ASN A 80 -9.79 9.51 -15.34
N PHE A 81 -11.10 9.72 -15.40
CA PHE A 81 -11.94 10.04 -14.24
C PHE A 81 -11.58 11.40 -13.58
N ASN A 82 -11.01 12.34 -14.34
CA ASN A 82 -10.83 13.73 -13.92
C ASN A 82 -12.05 14.57 -14.32
N PRO A 83 -12.69 15.31 -13.39
CA PRO A 83 -13.81 16.21 -13.69
C PRO A 83 -13.45 17.24 -14.76
N ILE A 84 -14.05 17.17 -15.94
CA ILE A 84 -13.75 18.03 -17.09
C ILE A 84 -15.00 18.80 -17.50
N LEU A 85 -14.85 20.09 -17.81
CA LEU A 85 -15.95 20.92 -18.26
C LEU A 85 -16.21 20.62 -19.74
N ILE A 86 -17.45 20.28 -20.08
CA ILE A 86 -17.89 20.12 -21.47
C ILE A 86 -18.80 21.28 -21.85
N GLU A 87 -18.85 21.59 -23.15
CA GLU A 87 -19.76 22.56 -23.73
C GLU A 87 -20.64 21.86 -24.77
N ASP A 88 -21.94 22.13 -24.71
CA ASP A 88 -22.88 21.87 -25.79
C ASP A 88 -23.59 23.16 -26.21
N VAL A 89 -23.91 23.28 -27.51
CA VAL A 89 -24.50 24.48 -28.09
C VAL A 89 -25.75 24.10 -28.87
N SER A 90 -26.86 24.78 -28.59
CA SER A 90 -28.08 24.66 -29.37
C SER A 90 -28.52 26.01 -29.94
N LEU A 91 -29.09 25.96 -31.14
CA LEU A 91 -29.65 27.10 -31.84
C LEU A 91 -31.04 26.72 -32.36
N GLU A 92 -32.07 27.29 -31.76
CA GLU A 92 -33.47 27.02 -32.09
C GLU A 92 -34.02 28.17 -32.93
N MET A 93 -34.32 27.92 -34.21
CA MET A 93 -34.88 28.93 -35.12
C MET A 93 -36.40 28.70 -35.27
N ARG A 94 -37.21 29.70 -34.94
CA ARG A 94 -38.68 29.54 -34.93
C ARG A 94 -39.24 29.24 -36.32
N GLY A 95 -38.75 29.89 -37.36
CA GLY A 95 -39.13 29.64 -38.76
C GLY A 95 -38.76 28.23 -39.27
N LEU A 96 -37.91 27.49 -38.55
CA LEU A 96 -37.57 26.08 -38.84
C LEU A 96 -38.18 25.11 -37.83
N GLY A 97 -39.18 25.56 -37.06
CA GLY A 97 -39.83 24.74 -36.03
C GLY A 97 -38.88 24.32 -34.92
N GLY A 98 -37.95 25.20 -34.52
CA GLY A 98 -36.97 24.96 -33.46
C GLY A 98 -35.69 24.26 -33.91
N ARG A 99 -35.54 23.94 -35.19
CA ARG A 99 -34.31 23.35 -35.75
C ARG A 99 -33.22 24.42 -36.00
N PRO A 100 -31.93 24.04 -36.03
CA PRO A 100 -31.38 22.69 -35.81
C PRO A 100 -31.36 22.23 -34.34
N GLY A 101 -31.61 23.10 -33.36
CA GLY A 101 -31.54 22.72 -31.95
C GLY A 101 -30.11 22.34 -31.54
N THR A 102 -29.93 21.23 -30.83
CA THR A 102 -28.63 20.66 -30.41
C THR A 102 -27.69 20.31 -31.55
N TYR A 103 -28.22 20.18 -32.78
CA TYR A 103 -27.41 19.91 -33.98
C TYR A 103 -26.71 21.14 -34.55
N ALA A 104 -26.77 22.29 -33.88
CA ALA A 104 -26.27 23.57 -34.41
C ALA A 104 -24.78 23.55 -34.78
N ASN A 105 -23.92 22.85 -34.03
CA ASN A 105 -22.49 22.77 -34.35
C ASN A 105 -22.26 22.07 -35.69
N ASP A 106 -22.85 20.90 -35.89
CA ASP A 106 -22.69 20.13 -37.13
C ASP A 106 -23.38 20.83 -38.29
N PHE A 107 -24.62 21.26 -38.06
CA PHE A 107 -25.49 21.81 -39.09
C PHE A 107 -25.05 23.19 -39.59
N CYS A 108 -24.53 24.03 -38.70
CA CYS A 108 -24.10 25.39 -39.07
C CYS A 108 -22.58 25.51 -39.24
N SER A 109 -21.83 24.39 -39.29
CA SER A 109 -20.36 24.41 -39.46
C SER A 109 -19.93 24.97 -40.82
N GLU A 110 -20.66 24.66 -41.87
CA GLU A 110 -20.37 25.05 -43.25
C GLU A 110 -20.98 26.41 -43.61
N THR A 111 -20.17 27.30 -44.18
CA THR A 111 -20.60 28.65 -44.59
C THR A 111 -21.76 28.61 -45.59
N GLU A 112 -21.78 27.62 -46.48
CA GLU A 112 -22.84 27.49 -47.48
C GLU A 112 -24.19 27.11 -46.85
N MET A 113 -24.18 26.21 -45.86
CA MET A 113 -25.38 25.87 -45.11
C MET A 113 -25.90 27.10 -44.35
N ARG A 114 -24.98 27.88 -43.76
CA ARG A 114 -25.33 29.13 -43.07
C ARG A 114 -25.99 30.15 -44.01
N ARG A 115 -25.46 30.33 -45.23
CA ARG A 115 -26.10 31.17 -46.26
C ARG A 115 -27.48 30.66 -46.64
N LEU A 116 -27.62 29.36 -46.89
CA LEU A 116 -28.89 28.73 -47.25
C LEU A 116 -29.96 28.96 -46.18
N ILE A 117 -29.60 28.84 -44.91
CA ILE A 117 -30.49 29.16 -43.78
C ILE A 117 -30.97 30.61 -43.86
N CYS A 118 -30.03 31.56 -44.01
CA CYS A 118 -30.32 32.99 -43.96
C CYS A 118 -31.12 33.47 -45.17
N GLU A 119 -30.71 33.09 -46.38
CA GLU A 119 -31.15 33.68 -47.64
C GLU A 119 -32.31 32.90 -48.28
N VAL A 120 -32.45 31.60 -47.96
CA VAL A 120 -33.45 30.73 -48.60
C VAL A 120 -34.44 30.18 -47.60
N TRP A 121 -34.00 29.49 -46.55
CA TRP A 121 -34.93 28.71 -45.72
C TRP A 121 -35.74 29.53 -44.74
N LEU A 122 -35.17 30.64 -44.24
CA LEU A 122 -35.85 31.63 -43.42
C LEU A 122 -36.36 32.82 -44.23
N LYS A 123 -36.29 32.76 -45.57
CA LYS A 123 -36.89 33.77 -46.44
C LYS A 123 -38.40 33.81 -46.17
N ASP A 124 -38.91 35.01 -45.86
CA ASP A 124 -40.31 35.26 -45.55
C ASP A 124 -40.88 34.46 -44.35
N LYS A 125 -40.01 34.00 -43.43
CA LYS A 125 -40.39 33.29 -42.19
C LYS A 125 -39.97 34.04 -40.94
N ASP A 126 -40.47 33.58 -39.79
CA ASP A 126 -40.06 34.08 -38.47
C ASP A 126 -38.57 33.79 -38.22
N ARG A 127 -37.77 34.86 -38.14
CA ARG A 127 -36.32 34.81 -37.89
C ARG A 127 -35.96 34.78 -36.41
N SER A 128 -36.94 34.85 -35.50
CA SER A 128 -36.70 34.75 -34.07
C SER A 128 -35.94 33.46 -33.76
N ALA A 129 -34.89 33.57 -32.96
CA ALA A 129 -34.03 32.46 -32.61
C ALA A 129 -33.64 32.51 -31.13
N THR A 130 -33.46 31.35 -30.53
CA THR A 130 -32.93 31.21 -29.18
C THR A 130 -31.60 30.47 -29.26
N ALA A 131 -30.54 31.12 -28.81
CA ALA A 131 -29.24 30.51 -28.65
C ALA A 131 -29.05 30.05 -27.20
N ARG A 132 -28.61 28.81 -27.03
CA ARG A 132 -28.35 28.22 -25.72
C ARG A 132 -26.98 27.57 -25.70
N ILE A 133 -26.24 27.84 -24.63
CA ILE A 133 -25.03 27.10 -24.27
C ILE A 133 -25.30 26.37 -22.97
N THR A 134 -24.97 25.09 -22.98
CA THR A 134 -25.06 24.21 -21.83
C THR A 134 -23.64 23.77 -21.49
N TYR A 135 -23.09 24.30 -20.41
CA TYR A 135 -21.91 23.71 -19.79
C TYR A 135 -22.35 22.60 -18.86
N ALA A 136 -21.62 21.48 -18.89
CA ALA A 136 -21.81 20.42 -17.92
C ALA A 136 -20.47 19.89 -17.40
N LEU A 137 -20.48 19.37 -16.19
CA LEU A 137 -19.34 18.71 -15.56
C LEU A 137 -19.87 17.58 -14.70
N TYR A 138 -19.33 16.38 -14.90
CA TYR A 138 -19.57 15.25 -14.01
C TYR A 138 -18.46 15.23 -12.95
N ASP A 139 -18.85 15.33 -11.69
CA ASP A 139 -17.90 15.27 -10.57
C ASP A 139 -17.55 13.84 -10.15
N GLY A 140 -18.23 12.85 -10.76
CA GLY A 140 -18.13 11.44 -10.44
C GLY A 140 -19.30 10.91 -9.61
N THR A 141 -20.18 11.79 -9.15
CA THR A 141 -21.42 11.47 -8.42
C THR A 141 -22.67 12.04 -9.11
N GLU A 142 -22.62 13.31 -9.52
CA GLU A 142 -23.73 13.98 -10.21
C GLU A 142 -23.23 14.84 -11.38
N VAL A 143 -24.11 15.08 -12.35
CA VAL A 143 -23.85 16.01 -13.45
C VAL A 143 -24.34 17.39 -13.05
N HIS A 144 -23.42 18.34 -12.99
CA HIS A 144 -23.71 19.74 -12.78
C HIS A 144 -23.90 20.42 -14.13
N ILE A 145 -24.94 21.24 -14.26
CA ILE A 145 -25.30 21.90 -15.52
C ILE A 145 -25.45 23.41 -15.32
N TRP A 146 -24.82 24.20 -16.18
CA TRP A 146 -24.97 25.65 -16.24
C TRP A 146 -25.39 26.08 -17.64
N GLU A 147 -26.58 26.67 -17.71
CA GLU A 147 -27.13 27.13 -18.99
C GLU A 147 -27.03 28.65 -19.11
N GLY A 148 -26.64 29.10 -20.29
CA GLY A 148 -26.85 30.46 -20.77
C GLY A 148 -27.84 30.41 -21.92
N VAL A 149 -28.84 31.29 -21.88
CA VAL A 149 -29.88 31.37 -22.90
C VAL A 149 -30.00 32.82 -23.33
N LEU A 150 -29.96 33.06 -24.63
CA LEU A 150 -30.05 34.39 -25.21
C LEU A 150 -31.03 34.36 -26.39
N ALA A 151 -32.04 35.22 -26.31
CA ALA A 151 -32.96 35.45 -27.41
C ALA A 151 -32.35 36.40 -28.44
N GLY A 152 -32.75 36.25 -29.69
CA GLY A 152 -32.25 37.01 -30.81
C GLY A 152 -32.99 36.69 -32.10
N LYS A 153 -32.34 37.00 -33.22
CA LYS A 153 -32.84 36.70 -34.56
C LYS A 153 -31.71 36.34 -35.53
N ILE A 154 -32.05 35.58 -36.56
CA ILE A 154 -31.13 35.27 -37.66
C ILE A 154 -31.12 36.41 -38.67
N SER A 155 -29.94 36.86 -39.09
CA SER A 155 -29.74 37.91 -40.10
C SER A 155 -30.21 37.46 -41.50
N GLU A 156 -30.46 38.42 -42.38
CA GLU A 156 -30.85 38.14 -43.77
C GLU A 156 -29.68 37.58 -44.60
N THR A 157 -28.47 38.02 -44.30
CA THR A 157 -27.20 37.58 -44.90
C THR A 157 -26.15 37.39 -43.82
N LEU A 158 -25.11 36.61 -44.10
CA LEU A 158 -23.97 36.48 -43.18
C LEU A 158 -23.21 37.81 -43.09
N ARG A 159 -22.85 38.23 -41.88
CA ARG A 159 -22.11 39.48 -41.65
C ARG A 159 -21.00 39.29 -40.62
N GLY A 160 -19.92 40.04 -40.78
CA GLY A 160 -18.78 40.01 -39.86
C GLY A 160 -17.83 38.85 -40.10
N SER A 161 -16.72 38.87 -39.35
CA SER A 161 -15.66 37.86 -39.40
C SER A 161 -15.04 37.52 -38.04
N ASN A 162 -15.44 38.24 -36.98
CA ASN A 162 -14.91 38.09 -35.62
C ASN A 162 -15.71 37.06 -34.80
N GLY A 163 -15.64 35.78 -35.16
CA GLY A 163 -16.39 34.72 -34.47
C GLY A 163 -16.12 33.30 -34.97
N PHE A 164 -16.97 32.36 -34.55
CA PHE A 164 -16.94 30.97 -35.01
C PHE A 164 -18.35 30.34 -35.03
N GLY A 165 -18.50 29.24 -35.76
CA GLY A 165 -19.80 28.56 -35.88
C GLY A 165 -20.81 29.46 -36.60
N TRP A 166 -21.92 29.76 -35.92
CA TRP A 166 -23.03 30.56 -36.45
C TRP A 166 -23.02 32.04 -35.99
N ASP A 167 -21.91 32.51 -35.41
CA ASP A 167 -21.77 33.90 -34.94
C ASP A 167 -22.02 34.95 -36.05
N ASP A 168 -21.78 34.60 -37.31
CA ASP A 168 -21.95 35.45 -38.50
C ASP A 168 -23.41 35.64 -38.94
N MET A 169 -24.35 34.91 -38.33
CA MET A 169 -25.77 35.02 -38.64
C MET A 169 -26.66 35.41 -37.46
N PHE A 170 -26.18 35.32 -36.21
CA PHE A 170 -27.04 35.55 -35.04
C PHE A 170 -26.91 36.99 -34.53
N ILE A 171 -28.05 37.68 -34.45
CA ILE A 171 -28.20 39.02 -33.90
C ILE A 171 -28.89 38.89 -32.54
N PRO A 172 -28.21 39.16 -31.42
CA PRO A 172 -28.84 39.10 -30.10
C PRO A 172 -29.89 40.21 -29.93
N ASP A 173 -30.90 39.94 -29.10
CA ASP A 173 -31.98 40.90 -28.87
C ASP A 173 -31.45 42.24 -28.31
N GLY A 174 -31.98 43.34 -28.85
CA GLY A 174 -31.54 44.70 -28.51
C GLY A 174 -30.34 45.19 -29.31
N GLU A 175 -29.69 44.34 -30.10
CA GLU A 175 -28.53 44.70 -30.91
C GLU A 175 -28.87 44.77 -32.42
N LYS A 176 -28.00 45.44 -33.19
CA LYS A 176 -28.10 45.50 -34.67
C LYS A 176 -27.02 44.68 -35.37
N GLN A 177 -25.92 44.41 -34.67
CA GLN A 177 -24.76 43.69 -35.15
C GLN A 177 -24.93 42.19 -34.90
N THR A 178 -24.43 41.36 -35.82
CA THR A 178 -24.22 39.93 -35.54
C THR A 178 -23.10 39.75 -34.52
N PHE A 179 -23.01 38.57 -33.89
CA PHE A 179 -21.87 38.30 -32.99
C PHE A 179 -20.51 38.46 -33.68
N ALA A 180 -20.40 38.09 -34.96
CA ALA A 180 -19.16 38.22 -35.72
C ALA A 180 -18.80 39.67 -36.11
N GLU A 181 -19.71 40.63 -35.92
CA GLU A 181 -19.46 42.07 -36.10
C GLU A 181 -19.08 42.77 -34.79
N MET A 182 -19.23 42.10 -33.64
CA MET A 182 -18.93 42.66 -32.32
C MET A 182 -17.44 42.49 -31.96
N THR A 183 -16.94 43.40 -31.12
CA THR A 183 -15.65 43.20 -30.45
C THR A 183 -15.77 42.10 -29.39
N ASP A 184 -14.68 41.40 -29.08
CA ASP A 184 -14.63 40.37 -28.04
C ASP A 184 -15.21 40.87 -26.71
N LYS A 185 -14.83 42.08 -26.28
CA LYS A 185 -15.34 42.68 -25.04
C LYS A 185 -16.87 42.88 -25.05
N LYS A 186 -17.41 43.31 -26.19
CA LYS A 186 -18.87 43.52 -26.33
C LYS A 186 -19.57 42.17 -26.36
N LYS A 187 -19.10 41.20 -27.15
CA LYS A 187 -19.62 39.84 -27.19
C LYS A 187 -19.61 39.19 -25.81
N ASP A 188 -18.47 39.22 -25.12
CA ASP A 188 -18.30 38.64 -23.79
C ASP A 188 -19.24 39.29 -22.75
N SER A 189 -19.70 40.54 -22.95
CA SER A 189 -20.65 41.20 -22.01
C SER A 189 -22.11 40.70 -22.12
N LEU A 190 -22.45 40.01 -23.21
CA LEU A 190 -23.84 39.65 -23.53
C LEU A 190 -24.01 38.20 -24.03
N SER A 191 -22.91 37.49 -24.29
CA SER A 191 -22.98 36.12 -24.79
C SER A 191 -23.58 35.19 -23.75
N MET A 192 -24.35 34.24 -24.25
CA MET A 192 -24.86 33.11 -23.48
C MET A 192 -23.72 32.33 -22.80
N ARG A 193 -22.51 32.30 -23.40
CA ARG A 193 -21.32 31.68 -22.82
C ARG A 193 -20.96 32.34 -21.49
N THR A 194 -20.88 33.68 -21.45
CA THR A 194 -20.61 34.42 -20.21
C THR A 194 -21.69 34.18 -19.17
N MET A 195 -22.96 34.20 -19.57
CA MET A 195 -24.07 33.94 -18.64
C MET A 195 -23.94 32.56 -17.95
N ALA A 196 -23.57 31.54 -18.71
CA ALA A 196 -23.39 30.18 -18.19
C ALA A 196 -22.13 30.07 -17.30
N LEU A 197 -21.01 30.65 -17.73
CA LEU A 197 -19.75 30.62 -16.98
C LEU A 197 -19.80 31.43 -15.68
N GLU A 198 -20.56 32.53 -15.63
CA GLU A 198 -20.81 33.27 -14.39
C GLU A 198 -21.66 32.47 -13.38
N LYS A 199 -22.56 31.61 -13.86
CA LYS A 199 -23.26 30.65 -12.99
C LYS A 199 -22.30 29.59 -12.45
N PHE A 200 -21.42 29.06 -13.30
CA PHE A 200 -20.35 28.13 -12.89
C PHE A 200 -19.41 28.73 -11.84
N LYS A 201 -19.00 30.00 -11.98
CA LYS A 201 -18.16 30.66 -10.97
C LYS A 201 -18.82 30.71 -9.59
N LYS A 202 -20.15 30.80 -9.53
CA LYS A 202 -20.91 30.94 -8.28
C LYS A 202 -21.25 29.61 -7.60
N SER A 203 -21.20 28.49 -8.31
CA SER A 203 -21.70 27.20 -7.81
C SER A 203 -20.81 26.54 -6.76
N LYS A 204 -19.65 27.11 -6.40
CA LYS A 204 -18.75 26.61 -5.34
C LYS A 204 -18.49 25.09 -5.43
N LEU A 205 -18.29 24.55 -6.63
CA LEU A 205 -18.05 23.12 -6.78
C LEU A 205 -16.77 22.73 -6.06
N ASP A 206 -16.89 21.66 -5.29
CA ASP A 206 -15.74 21.01 -4.70
C ASP A 206 -15.14 20.03 -5.72
N LEU A 207 -14.35 20.55 -6.66
CA LEU A 207 -13.55 19.73 -7.60
C LEU A 207 -12.35 19.06 -6.90
N THR A 208 -12.41 18.85 -5.58
CA THR A 208 -11.31 18.31 -4.80
C THR A 208 -11.01 16.87 -5.18
N TYR A 209 -9.74 16.55 -4.94
CA TYR A 209 -9.08 15.29 -5.16
C TYR A 209 -9.90 14.08 -4.65
N PRO A 210 -10.57 13.31 -5.53
CA PRO A 210 -11.48 12.24 -5.14
C PRO A 210 -10.74 11.00 -4.64
N ILE A 211 -11.40 10.26 -3.75
CA ILE A 211 -10.99 8.95 -3.25
C ILE A 211 -12.00 7.92 -3.75
N PHE A 212 -11.50 6.94 -4.50
CA PHE A 212 -12.33 5.90 -5.11
C PHE A 212 -12.50 4.69 -4.20
N GLU A 213 -13.64 4.05 -4.29
CA GLU A 213 -13.89 2.79 -3.62
C GLU A 213 -13.16 1.64 -4.32
N ILE A 214 -12.44 0.83 -3.55
CA ILE A 214 -11.87 -0.41 -4.07
C ILE A 214 -13.02 -1.38 -4.34
N ALA A 215 -13.05 -1.96 -5.54
CA ALA A 215 -14.04 -2.96 -5.93
C ALA A 215 -14.30 -4.01 -4.85
N GLU A 216 -15.57 -4.26 -4.55
CA GLU A 216 -16.01 -5.15 -3.47
C GLU A 216 -15.46 -6.59 -3.58
N PRO A 217 -15.37 -7.33 -2.45
CA PRO A 217 -14.91 -8.71 -2.48
C PRO A 217 -15.94 -9.59 -3.19
N TYR A 218 -15.52 -10.80 -3.59
CA TYR A 218 -16.48 -11.73 -4.21
C TYR A 218 -17.52 -12.18 -3.18
N ALA A 219 -18.77 -12.36 -3.62
CA ALA A 219 -19.85 -12.84 -2.75
C ALA A 219 -19.47 -14.11 -1.98
N GLN A 220 -18.77 -15.05 -2.61
CA GLN A 220 -18.31 -16.29 -1.97
C GLN A 220 -17.25 -16.07 -0.87
N GLU A 221 -16.50 -14.97 -0.92
CA GLU A 221 -15.58 -14.61 0.17
C GLU A 221 -16.37 -14.11 1.39
N LEU A 222 -17.44 -13.35 1.15
CA LEU A 222 -18.34 -12.92 2.21
C LEU A 222 -19.13 -14.09 2.81
N GLU A 223 -19.59 -15.04 1.99
CA GLU A 223 -20.30 -16.26 2.43
C GLU A 223 -19.46 -17.18 3.33
N ARG A 224 -18.12 -17.12 3.21
CA ARG A 224 -17.21 -17.91 4.07
C ARG A 224 -17.09 -17.35 5.48
N MET A 225 -17.38 -16.06 5.66
CA MET A 225 -17.42 -15.48 6.98
C MET A 225 -18.49 -16.20 7.79
N ARG A 226 -18.19 -16.48 9.06
CA ARG A 226 -19.14 -17.07 9.99
C ARG A 226 -19.38 -16.10 11.15
N PRO A 227 -19.98 -14.91 10.92
CA PRO A 227 -20.14 -13.90 11.97
C PRO A 227 -20.83 -14.45 13.22
N GLU A 228 -21.72 -15.42 13.03
CA GLU A 228 -22.42 -16.10 14.11
C GLU A 228 -21.48 -16.84 15.09
N LYS A 229 -20.30 -17.28 14.61
CA LYS A 229 -19.25 -17.92 15.41
C LYS A 229 -18.23 -16.94 15.98
N LEU A 230 -18.26 -15.68 15.55
CA LEU A 230 -17.28 -14.65 15.93
C LEU A 230 -17.84 -13.62 16.93
N LYS A 231 -18.84 -14.02 17.74
CA LYS A 231 -19.58 -13.14 18.66
C LYS A 231 -18.83 -12.78 19.95
N ASP A 232 -17.60 -13.25 20.14
CA ASP A 232 -16.82 -12.93 21.34
C ASP A 232 -16.56 -11.42 21.43
N ALA A 233 -16.87 -10.84 22.59
CA ALA A 233 -16.81 -9.39 22.77
C ALA A 233 -15.39 -8.83 22.66
N LYS A 234 -14.37 -9.60 23.07
CA LYS A 234 -12.96 -9.19 22.97
C LYS A 234 -12.44 -9.33 21.54
N ALA A 235 -12.84 -10.39 20.83
CA ALA A 235 -12.54 -10.57 19.42
C ALA A 235 -13.13 -9.44 18.57
N LEU A 236 -14.40 -9.09 18.79
CA LEU A 236 -15.04 -7.93 18.17
C LEU A 236 -14.28 -6.64 18.48
N LYS A 237 -13.90 -6.43 19.75
CA LYS A 237 -13.12 -5.25 20.16
C LYS A 237 -11.75 -5.19 19.48
N PHE A 238 -11.06 -6.31 19.34
CA PHE A 238 -9.78 -6.40 18.64
C PHE A 238 -9.92 -6.16 17.13
N ALA A 239 -10.96 -6.70 16.50
CA ALA A 239 -11.23 -6.45 15.10
C ALA A 239 -11.36 -4.95 14.84
N TYR A 240 -12.20 -4.27 15.62
CA TYR A 240 -12.46 -2.83 15.52
C TYR A 240 -11.39 -1.94 16.16
N SER A 241 -10.31 -2.49 16.71
CA SER A 241 -9.27 -1.67 17.35
C SER A 241 -8.37 -0.95 16.35
N LEU A 242 -8.65 -1.01 15.04
CA LEU A 242 -7.86 -0.42 13.97
C LEU A 242 -7.89 1.11 14.00
N GLU A 243 -6.77 1.73 13.64
CA GLU A 243 -6.61 3.19 13.68
C GLU A 243 -7.43 3.84 12.57
N CYS A 244 -7.53 3.15 11.43
CA CYS A 244 -8.18 3.65 10.23
C CYS A 244 -9.72 3.68 10.30
N LEU A 245 -10.34 3.06 11.31
CA LEU A 245 -11.81 3.07 11.46
C LEU A 245 -12.34 4.32 12.17
N GLY A 246 -11.46 5.08 12.83
CA GLY A 246 -11.86 6.29 13.56
C GLY A 246 -12.46 6.04 14.94
N GLU A 247 -12.49 7.09 15.76
CA GLU A 247 -12.97 7.02 17.14
C GLU A 247 -14.51 6.92 17.24
N LYS A 248 -15.24 7.27 16.18
CA LYS A 248 -16.71 7.26 16.13
C LYS A 248 -17.30 5.91 15.70
N GLN A 249 -16.48 4.99 15.17
CA GLN A 249 -16.96 3.69 14.71
C GLN A 249 -17.49 2.84 15.86
N LYS A 250 -18.72 2.35 15.71
CA LYS A 250 -19.34 1.43 16.67
C LYS A 250 -19.06 -0.01 16.29
N LEU A 251 -18.87 -0.86 17.31
CA LEU A 251 -18.73 -2.30 17.11
C LEU A 251 -20.06 -2.85 16.57
N GLN A 252 -20.01 -3.53 15.43
CA GLN A 252 -21.16 -4.23 14.84
C GLN A 252 -20.91 -5.72 14.83
N LYS A 253 -21.95 -6.52 15.14
CA LYS A 253 -21.85 -7.99 15.20
C LYS A 253 -21.65 -8.64 13.83
N ASN A 254 -21.99 -7.92 12.76
CA ASN A 254 -21.78 -8.36 11.38
C ASN A 254 -20.47 -7.84 10.78
N PHE A 255 -19.63 -7.14 11.55
CA PHE A 255 -18.37 -6.55 11.10
C PHE A 255 -18.50 -5.41 10.07
N TYR A 256 -19.68 -4.86 9.85
CA TYR A 256 -19.87 -3.79 8.88
C TYR A 256 -19.20 -2.47 9.33
N SER A 257 -18.62 -1.71 8.38
CA SER A 257 -17.97 -0.43 8.64
C SER A 257 -17.98 0.49 7.42
N ASP A 258 -18.87 1.47 7.43
CA ASP A 258 -19.08 2.47 6.38
C ASP A 258 -18.48 3.85 6.71
N SER A 259 -17.86 4.02 7.88
CA SER A 259 -17.21 5.29 8.25
C SER A 259 -16.00 5.56 7.37
N TYR A 260 -15.94 6.75 6.78
CA TYR A 260 -14.82 7.25 6.00
C TYR A 260 -14.22 8.47 6.67
N ASP A 261 -13.15 8.26 7.44
CA ASP A 261 -12.41 9.39 8.02
C ASP A 261 -11.63 10.15 6.94
N PRO A 262 -11.56 11.49 7.01
CA PRO A 262 -10.76 12.30 6.10
C PRO A 262 -9.28 11.90 6.10
N ILE A 263 -8.64 12.05 4.94
CA ILE A 263 -7.18 11.87 4.81
C ILE A 263 -6.50 13.22 4.99
N VAL A 264 -5.66 13.33 6.01
CA VAL A 264 -4.81 14.49 6.27
C VAL A 264 -3.52 14.38 5.47
N LYS A 265 -3.24 15.41 4.65
CA LYS A 265 -1.98 15.57 3.91
C LYS A 265 -1.02 16.48 4.69
N GLN A 266 0.20 16.01 4.92
CA GLN A 266 1.33 16.79 5.45
C GLN A 266 2.44 16.81 4.39
N GLU A 267 3.03 17.97 4.11
CA GLU A 267 4.01 18.10 3.02
C GLU A 267 5.20 18.96 3.46
N ASN A 268 6.40 18.54 3.05
CA ASN A 268 7.62 19.32 3.16
C ASN A 268 8.44 19.16 1.86
N LYS A 269 9.65 19.73 1.84
CA LYS A 269 10.54 19.69 0.68
C LYS A 269 10.97 18.27 0.23
N PHE A 270 10.94 17.29 1.13
CA PHE A 270 11.49 15.95 0.91
C PHE A 270 10.42 14.88 0.64
N TYR A 271 9.25 15.01 1.25
CA TYR A 271 8.16 14.05 1.10
C TYR A 271 6.78 14.65 1.41
N THR A 272 5.76 13.96 0.91
CA THR A 272 4.35 14.12 1.26
C THR A 272 3.91 12.90 2.09
N ARG A 273 3.25 13.14 3.22
CA ARG A 273 2.73 12.11 4.13
C ARG A 273 1.21 12.19 4.17
N PHE A 274 0.55 11.04 4.06
CA PHE A 274 -0.90 10.88 4.15
C PHE A 274 -1.25 10.01 5.36
N ILE A 275 -2.12 10.51 6.23
CA ILE A 275 -2.56 9.86 7.48
C ILE A 275 -4.04 10.16 7.77
N LYS A 276 -4.69 9.32 8.56
CA LYS A 276 -6.08 9.56 9.02
C LYS A 276 -6.16 10.58 10.16
N LYS A 277 -5.18 10.58 11.07
CA LYS A 277 -5.13 11.48 12.22
C LYS A 277 -3.83 12.29 12.19
N GLY A 278 -3.92 13.62 12.29
CA GLY A 278 -2.76 14.52 12.16
C GLY A 278 -1.62 14.26 13.14
N ASP A 279 -1.96 13.76 14.33
CA ASP A 279 -1.07 13.40 15.44
C ASP A 279 -0.72 11.90 15.48
N SER A 280 -1.13 11.11 14.48
CA SER A 280 -0.86 9.67 14.44
C SER A 280 0.64 9.36 14.50
N SER A 281 1.00 8.47 15.42
CA SER A 281 2.33 7.88 15.55
C SER A 281 2.67 6.91 14.41
N SER A 282 1.68 6.40 13.69
CA SER A 282 1.88 5.51 12.56
C SER A 282 2.63 6.21 11.42
N LEU A 283 3.35 5.45 10.59
CA LEU A 283 4.16 5.99 9.49
C LEU A 283 3.31 6.82 8.52
N GLY A 284 2.10 6.34 8.20
CA GLY A 284 1.31 6.86 7.10
C GLY A 284 1.83 6.38 5.75
N LEU A 285 1.16 6.79 4.67
CA LEU A 285 1.70 6.63 3.33
C LEU A 285 2.62 7.79 3.02
N LEU A 286 3.88 7.48 2.70
CA LEU A 286 4.91 8.46 2.34
C LEU A 286 5.17 8.44 0.84
N LEU A 287 5.21 9.62 0.24
CA LEU A 287 5.56 9.81 -1.16
C LEU A 287 6.70 10.81 -1.29
N THR A 288 7.72 10.41 -2.02
CA THR A 288 8.77 11.28 -2.54
C THR A 288 8.48 11.63 -4.00
N ASP A 289 9.25 12.57 -4.56
CA ASP A 289 9.19 12.86 -5.99
C ASP A 289 9.63 11.69 -6.88
N ILE A 290 10.36 10.72 -6.31
CA ILE A 290 10.70 9.47 -7.00
C ILE A 290 9.43 8.62 -7.18
N ASP A 291 8.59 8.55 -6.15
CA ASP A 291 7.39 7.70 -6.14
C ASP A 291 6.32 8.24 -7.08
N ARG A 292 6.14 9.57 -7.10
CA ARG A 292 5.20 10.26 -8.00
C ARG A 292 5.38 9.88 -9.46
N LYS A 293 6.61 9.54 -9.89
CA LYS A 293 6.90 9.12 -11.28
C LYS A 293 6.32 7.77 -11.64
N SER A 294 6.01 6.89 -10.68
CA SER A 294 5.42 5.57 -10.93
C SER A 294 3.93 5.51 -10.64
N LEU A 295 3.37 6.54 -10.02
CA LEU A 295 1.94 6.61 -9.70
C LEU A 295 1.13 7.19 -10.86
N LYS A 296 -0.13 6.77 -10.96
CA LYS A 296 -1.14 7.48 -11.72
C LYS A 296 -1.50 8.75 -10.93
N THR A 297 -1.62 9.86 -11.63
CA THR A 297 -1.89 11.16 -11.01
C THR A 297 -3.12 11.83 -11.62
N PHE A 298 -3.88 12.52 -10.78
CA PHE A 298 -4.87 13.51 -11.19
C PHE A 298 -4.20 14.84 -11.58
N ARG A 299 -5.02 15.82 -11.97
CA ARG A 299 -4.59 17.21 -12.20
C ARG A 299 -3.71 17.74 -11.06
N ASN A 300 -2.80 18.64 -11.42
CA ASN A 300 -1.83 19.25 -10.51
C ASN A 300 -0.83 18.27 -9.88
N GLY A 301 -0.67 17.07 -10.45
CA GLY A 301 0.33 16.08 -10.01
C GLY A 301 -0.04 15.35 -8.71
N ASN A 302 -1.29 15.44 -8.26
CA ASN A 302 -1.78 14.68 -7.11
C ASN A 302 -1.88 13.18 -7.48
N PRO A 303 -1.59 12.24 -6.57
CA PRO A 303 -1.77 10.81 -6.85
C PRO A 303 -3.24 10.48 -7.16
N VAL A 304 -3.55 9.26 -7.60
CA VAL A 304 -4.92 8.72 -7.54
C VAL A 304 -5.03 7.87 -6.26
N LEU A 305 -6.06 8.12 -5.45
CA LEU A 305 -6.30 7.43 -4.18
C LEU A 305 -7.51 6.51 -4.23
N TRP A 306 -7.39 5.37 -3.57
CA TRP A 306 -8.44 4.37 -3.41
C TRP A 306 -8.60 4.02 -1.94
N GLN A 307 -9.79 3.65 -1.48
CA GLN A 307 -10.05 3.24 -0.11
C GLN A 307 -10.99 2.04 -0.05
N MET A 308 -10.79 1.13 0.91
CA MET A 308 -11.63 -0.05 1.09
C MET A 308 -13.07 0.36 1.39
N GLY A 309 -14.00 -0.19 0.59
CA GLY A 309 -15.43 -0.11 0.84
C GLY A 309 -15.89 -0.97 2.04
N PRO A 310 -17.17 -0.88 2.42
CA PRO A 310 -17.69 -1.46 3.66
C PRO A 310 -17.59 -2.98 3.71
N GLU A 311 -17.86 -3.70 2.61
CA GLU A 311 -17.85 -5.16 2.57
C GLU A 311 -16.42 -5.70 2.57
N ARG A 312 -15.47 -4.99 1.94
CA ARG A 312 -14.03 -5.28 2.10
C ARG A 312 -13.56 -5.13 3.54
N ARG A 313 -13.96 -4.05 4.23
CA ARG A 313 -13.64 -3.88 5.66
C ARG A 313 -14.31 -4.96 6.49
N GLN A 314 -15.54 -5.34 6.17
CA GLN A 314 -16.26 -6.42 6.83
C GLN A 314 -15.47 -7.73 6.78
N LEU A 315 -14.96 -8.11 5.60
CA LEU A 315 -14.08 -9.26 5.44
C LEU A 315 -12.81 -9.16 6.29
N ALA A 316 -12.12 -8.02 6.25
CA ALA A 316 -10.90 -7.79 7.02
C ALA A 316 -11.13 -7.92 8.53
N LEU A 317 -12.24 -7.35 9.03
CA LEU A 317 -12.60 -7.35 10.44
C LEU A 317 -12.99 -8.76 10.93
N ALA A 318 -13.72 -9.53 10.11
CA ALA A 318 -14.01 -10.93 10.42
C ALA A 318 -12.72 -11.77 10.51
N GLN A 319 -11.79 -11.60 9.56
CA GLN A 319 -10.48 -12.26 9.58
C GLN A 319 -9.68 -11.93 10.86
N ARG A 320 -9.71 -10.66 11.31
CA ARG A 320 -9.06 -10.24 12.57
C ARG A 320 -9.73 -10.88 13.80
N ALA A 321 -11.06 -10.96 13.83
CA ALA A 321 -11.76 -11.58 14.95
C ALA A 321 -11.47 -13.09 15.06
N GLU A 322 -11.46 -13.80 13.93
CA GLU A 322 -11.07 -15.21 13.88
C GLU A 322 -9.64 -15.41 14.37
N TYR A 323 -8.70 -14.59 13.88
CA TYR A 323 -7.32 -14.58 14.34
C TYR A 323 -7.19 -14.40 15.86
N PHE A 324 -7.94 -13.47 16.44
CA PHE A 324 -7.95 -13.28 17.89
C PHE A 324 -8.40 -14.54 18.63
N LEU A 325 -9.51 -15.16 18.21
CA LEU A 325 -10.05 -16.37 18.84
C LEU A 325 -9.06 -17.54 18.77
N GLU A 326 -8.35 -17.67 17.65
CA GLU A 326 -7.33 -18.71 17.48
C GLU A 326 -6.13 -18.52 18.41
N HIS A 327 -5.69 -17.29 18.66
CA HIS A 327 -4.43 -17.03 19.38
C HIS A 327 -4.64 -16.70 20.87
N GLN A 328 -5.85 -16.32 21.27
CA GLN A 328 -6.17 -15.92 22.66
C GLN A 328 -6.99 -16.97 23.44
N ASN A 329 -7.16 -18.18 22.90
CA ASN A 329 -7.83 -19.26 23.63
C ASN A 329 -6.93 -19.96 24.66
N THR A 330 -7.58 -20.66 25.60
CA THR A 330 -6.93 -21.34 26.73
C THR A 330 -5.92 -22.39 26.30
N LYS A 331 -6.17 -23.13 25.22
CA LYS A 331 -5.27 -24.20 24.75
C LYS A 331 -3.93 -23.63 24.28
N VAL A 332 -3.97 -22.53 23.51
CA VAL A 332 -2.75 -21.83 23.07
C VAL A 332 -1.97 -21.30 24.27
N HIS A 333 -2.64 -20.63 25.22
CA HIS A 333 -1.95 -20.11 26.40
C HIS A 333 -1.31 -21.19 27.26
N LYS A 334 -1.95 -22.36 27.41
CA LYS A 334 -1.36 -23.52 28.09
C LYS A 334 -0.07 -23.99 27.40
N ILE A 335 -0.08 -24.13 26.08
CA ILE A 335 1.10 -24.53 25.30
C ILE A 335 2.23 -23.52 25.46
N LEU A 336 1.90 -22.23 25.41
CA LEU A 336 2.90 -21.17 25.58
C LEU A 336 3.49 -21.16 27.00
N ASP A 337 2.68 -21.46 28.02
CA ASP A 337 3.15 -21.62 29.40
C ASP A 337 4.10 -22.82 29.52
N GLU A 338 3.70 -23.97 28.96
CA GLU A 338 4.54 -25.18 28.94
C GLU A 338 5.87 -24.96 28.19
N ILE A 339 5.89 -24.15 27.13
CA ILE A 339 7.12 -23.77 26.42
C ILE A 339 7.94 -22.76 27.23
N ASP A 340 7.29 -21.78 27.89
CA ASP A 340 7.97 -20.79 28.73
C ASP A 340 8.73 -21.44 29.90
N GLU A 341 8.22 -22.54 30.44
CA GLU A 341 8.86 -23.33 31.51
C GLU A 341 10.07 -24.16 31.04
N ARG A 342 10.21 -24.38 29.73
CA ARG A 342 11.31 -25.17 29.15
C ARG A 342 12.53 -24.30 28.83
N GLY A 343 13.69 -24.94 28.74
CA GLY A 343 14.89 -24.37 28.12
C GLY A 343 14.77 -24.27 26.60
N ILE A 344 15.74 -23.61 25.97
CA ILE A 344 15.90 -23.70 24.51
C ILE A 344 16.34 -25.14 24.17
N GLU A 345 15.63 -25.78 23.24
CA GLU A 345 15.98 -27.12 22.80
C GLU A 345 17.32 -27.14 22.07
N HIS A 346 18.25 -27.98 22.52
CA HIS A 346 19.54 -28.17 21.85
C HIS A 346 19.33 -28.62 20.41
N ARG A 347 19.89 -27.88 19.44
CA ARG A 347 20.04 -28.39 18.06
C ARG A 347 21.04 -29.56 18.02
N ASN A 348 20.81 -30.52 17.13
CA ASN A 348 21.81 -31.55 16.80
C ASN A 348 21.75 -31.82 15.31
N ASN A 349 21.98 -30.78 14.51
CA ASN A 349 21.95 -30.93 13.07
C ASN A 349 23.23 -31.61 12.63
N ARG A 350 23.08 -32.67 11.85
CA ARG A 350 24.19 -33.39 11.25
C ARG A 350 24.52 -32.78 9.89
N ARG A 351 25.72 -33.09 9.41
CA ARG A 351 26.05 -32.77 8.03
C ARG A 351 25.12 -33.51 7.08
N SER A 352 24.59 -32.79 6.10
CA SER A 352 23.69 -33.28 5.05
C SER A 352 24.47 -33.44 3.77
N ASN A 353 24.52 -34.65 3.22
CA ASN A 353 25.14 -34.90 1.92
C ASN A 353 24.49 -34.05 0.82
N THR A 354 23.18 -33.81 0.93
CA THR A 354 22.48 -32.93 -0.02
C THR A 354 23.03 -31.51 0.02
N VAL A 355 23.27 -30.98 1.22
CA VAL A 355 23.84 -29.63 1.38
C VAL A 355 25.30 -29.62 0.93
N GLU A 356 26.12 -30.61 1.30
CA GLU A 356 27.52 -30.71 0.83
C GLU A 356 27.60 -30.77 -0.71
N THR A 357 26.76 -31.60 -1.36
CA THR A 357 26.64 -31.63 -2.83
C THR A 357 26.09 -30.32 -3.40
N ALA A 358 25.20 -29.64 -2.68
CA ALA A 358 24.71 -28.33 -3.09
C ALA A 358 25.84 -27.29 -3.09
N LEU A 359 26.72 -27.34 -2.09
CA LEU A 359 27.84 -26.44 -1.90
C LEU A 359 29.11 -26.82 -2.68
N GLY A 360 29.11 -27.95 -3.41
CA GLY A 360 30.23 -28.39 -4.24
C GLY A 360 31.38 -29.04 -3.47
N THR A 361 31.20 -29.36 -2.18
CA THR A 361 32.29 -29.83 -1.29
C THR A 361 32.65 -31.31 -1.49
N THR A 362 32.00 -32.04 -2.40
CA THR A 362 32.31 -33.44 -2.74
C THR A 362 33.36 -33.62 -3.84
N SER A 363 33.94 -32.52 -4.35
CA SER A 363 35.11 -32.54 -5.24
C SER A 363 36.00 -31.34 -4.95
N VAL A 364 37.31 -31.57 -4.75
CA VAL A 364 38.31 -30.50 -4.61
C VAL A 364 38.39 -29.73 -5.93
N GLY A 365 37.62 -28.65 -6.05
CA GLY A 365 37.58 -27.78 -7.22
C GLY A 365 36.92 -26.46 -6.85
N ASP A 366 37.42 -25.36 -7.42
CA ASP A 366 37.12 -23.99 -7.03
C ASP A 366 35.61 -23.71 -6.91
N ILE A 367 35.17 -23.40 -5.68
CA ILE A 367 33.81 -22.96 -5.37
C ILE A 367 33.73 -21.48 -5.80
N THR A 368 33.32 -21.25 -7.05
CA THR A 368 33.12 -19.88 -7.58
C THR A 368 31.66 -19.42 -7.53
N GLU A 369 30.70 -20.30 -7.22
CA GLU A 369 29.28 -19.94 -7.09
C GLU A 369 28.55 -20.74 -5.99
N THR A 370 27.86 -20.03 -5.09
CA THR A 370 27.01 -20.61 -4.03
C THR A 370 25.60 -20.92 -4.53
N LYS A 371 25.07 -22.12 -4.25
CA LYS A 371 23.64 -22.42 -4.45
C LYS A 371 22.76 -21.69 -3.42
N ALA A 372 21.73 -20.99 -3.89
CA ALA A 372 20.82 -20.23 -3.03
C ALA A 372 19.81 -21.12 -2.28
N LEU A 373 19.39 -20.72 -1.07
CA LEU A 373 18.35 -21.37 -0.23
C LEU A 373 17.02 -21.68 -0.96
N LYS A 374 16.79 -21.08 -2.12
CA LYS A 374 15.63 -21.31 -3.01
C LYS A 374 15.67 -22.68 -3.71
N GLU A 375 16.84 -23.30 -3.80
CA GLU A 375 17.09 -24.58 -4.50
C GLU A 375 17.08 -25.78 -3.55
N ILE A 376 16.85 -25.56 -2.25
CA ILE A 376 16.73 -26.63 -1.27
C ILE A 376 15.29 -26.78 -0.81
N GLY A 377 14.79 -28.01 -0.89
CA GLY A 377 13.52 -28.45 -0.32
C GLY A 377 13.71 -29.52 0.75
N TYR A 378 12.59 -29.97 1.29
CA TYR A 378 12.53 -31.14 2.17
C TYR A 378 11.93 -32.34 1.43
N LYS A 379 12.29 -33.55 1.88
CA LYS A 379 11.65 -34.80 1.47
C LYS A 379 10.47 -35.08 2.40
N LYS A 380 9.32 -35.36 1.80
CA LYS A 380 8.19 -35.92 2.54
C LYS A 380 8.57 -37.32 3.00
N ILE A 381 8.21 -37.65 4.23
CA ILE A 381 8.29 -39.01 4.73
C ILE A 381 6.87 -39.54 4.70
N SER A 382 6.68 -40.74 4.15
CA SER A 382 5.42 -41.45 4.37
C SER A 382 5.37 -41.80 5.86
N SER A 383 4.80 -40.93 6.69
CA SER A 383 4.71 -41.19 8.12
C SER A 383 3.57 -42.15 8.40
N ASP A 384 3.85 -43.24 9.13
CA ASP A 384 2.82 -44.17 9.62
C ASP A 384 1.89 -43.50 10.65
N LYS A 385 2.34 -42.38 11.23
CA LYS A 385 1.55 -41.54 12.16
C LYS A 385 0.63 -40.59 11.39
N ILE A 386 -0.66 -40.64 11.68
CA ILE A 386 -1.66 -39.69 11.17
C ILE A 386 -1.56 -38.39 11.96
N VAL A 387 -1.28 -37.29 11.26
CA VAL A 387 -1.11 -35.97 11.87
C VAL A 387 -2.08 -34.95 11.25
N SER A 388 -2.81 -34.22 12.08
CA SER A 388 -3.80 -33.23 11.63
C SER A 388 -3.15 -31.87 11.35
N ARG A 389 -3.19 -31.44 10.09
CA ARG A 389 -2.71 -30.11 9.65
C ARG A 389 -3.44 -28.97 10.34
N SER A 390 -4.76 -29.07 10.52
CA SER A 390 -5.55 -28.06 11.21
C SER A 390 -5.20 -27.97 12.70
N ALA A 391 -4.93 -29.11 13.35
CA ALA A 391 -4.47 -29.13 14.74
C ALA A 391 -3.07 -28.49 14.88
N ILE A 392 -2.15 -28.80 13.96
CA ILE A 392 -0.82 -28.16 13.94
C ILE A 392 -0.93 -26.65 13.69
N SER A 393 -1.69 -26.22 12.67
CA SER A 393 -1.82 -24.80 12.34
C SER A 393 -2.31 -23.99 13.55
N SER A 394 -3.29 -24.51 14.28
CA SER A 394 -3.81 -23.84 15.47
C SER A 394 -2.84 -23.82 16.66
N THR A 395 -2.07 -24.90 16.90
CA THR A 395 -1.40 -25.09 18.21
C THR A 395 0.04 -25.62 18.16
N GLY A 396 0.52 -26.12 17.03
CA GLY A 396 1.84 -26.76 16.90
C GLY A 396 2.98 -25.84 16.44
N LEU A 397 2.68 -24.62 15.98
CA LEU A 397 3.65 -23.70 15.35
C LEU A 397 4.21 -22.65 16.32
N TYR A 398 4.47 -23.07 17.57
CA TYR A 398 5.11 -22.27 18.60
C TYR A 398 6.41 -22.93 19.05
N ASN A 399 7.39 -22.13 19.46
CA ASN A 399 8.67 -22.60 19.96
C ASN A 399 9.26 -21.63 21.00
N LYS A 400 10.33 -22.05 21.70
CA LYS A 400 11.17 -21.18 22.54
C LYS A 400 12.05 -20.32 21.63
N ILE A 401 11.66 -19.07 21.43
CA ILE A 401 12.34 -18.08 20.59
C ILE A 401 12.92 -17.02 21.52
N GLY A 402 14.24 -16.96 21.64
CA GLY A 402 14.92 -16.20 22.69
C GLY A 402 14.59 -16.78 24.06
N LYS A 403 14.21 -15.92 25.00
CA LYS A 403 13.86 -16.31 26.39
C LYS A 403 12.42 -16.78 26.54
N HIS A 404 11.60 -16.71 25.48
CA HIS A 404 10.15 -16.81 25.60
C HIS A 404 9.49 -17.68 24.53
N ALA A 405 8.34 -18.25 24.87
CA ALA A 405 7.44 -18.92 23.94
C ALA A 405 6.85 -17.90 22.95
N ARG A 406 7.05 -18.15 21.65
CA ARG A 406 6.57 -17.31 20.55
C ARG A 406 6.15 -18.16 19.36
N SER A 407 5.41 -17.55 18.44
CA SER A 407 5.20 -18.07 17.10
C SER A 407 6.54 -18.25 16.38
N ILE A 408 6.63 -19.25 15.50
CA ILE A 408 7.77 -19.42 14.58
C ILE A 408 7.81 -18.37 13.46
N TYR A 409 6.81 -17.50 13.41
CA TYR A 409 6.77 -16.36 12.51
C TYR A 409 6.88 -15.05 13.29
N GLY A 410 7.58 -14.10 12.68
CA GLY A 410 7.71 -12.74 13.18
C GLY A 410 7.68 -11.71 12.05
N ILE A 411 7.62 -10.45 12.46
CA ILE A 411 7.79 -9.29 11.58
C ILE A 411 9.15 -8.69 11.89
N GLY A 412 10.01 -8.66 10.88
CA GLY A 412 11.32 -8.04 10.97
C GLY A 412 11.23 -6.53 11.09
N SER A 413 12.39 -5.89 11.19
CA SER A 413 12.48 -4.46 11.40
C SER A 413 12.51 -3.66 10.11
N MET A 414 12.61 -4.29 8.93
CA MET A 414 12.87 -3.58 7.67
C MET A 414 12.33 -4.31 6.44
N PRO A 415 11.77 -3.60 5.45
CA PRO A 415 11.58 -2.16 5.33
C PRO A 415 10.49 -1.60 6.29
N PRO A 416 10.13 -0.29 6.25
CA PRO A 416 9.44 0.42 7.34
C PRO A 416 7.96 0.04 7.59
N ILE A 417 7.58 -1.22 7.38
CA ILE A 417 6.21 -1.71 7.61
C ILE A 417 5.83 -1.79 9.08
N SER A 418 6.78 -1.97 10.00
CA SER A 418 6.49 -1.95 11.43
C SER A 418 6.27 -0.54 11.97
N GLY A 419 6.23 0.46 11.08
CA GLY A 419 5.83 1.82 11.37
C GLY A 419 4.33 1.99 11.61
N TRP A 420 3.51 0.95 11.52
CA TRP A 420 2.06 1.05 11.72
C TRP A 420 1.65 0.39 13.03
N ARG A 421 0.84 1.09 13.81
CA ARG A 421 0.38 0.64 15.13
C ARG A 421 -0.34 -0.70 15.04
N ASP A 422 -1.18 -0.87 14.02
CA ASP A 422 -2.06 -2.03 13.89
C ASP A 422 -1.32 -3.31 13.52
N ILE A 423 -0.19 -3.20 12.82
CA ILE A 423 0.72 -4.33 12.59
C ILE A 423 1.34 -4.79 13.92
N LEU A 424 1.78 -3.85 14.77
CA LEU A 424 2.34 -4.16 16.10
C LEU A 424 1.31 -4.90 16.97
N VAL A 425 0.09 -4.37 17.03
CA VAL A 425 -1.00 -4.96 17.82
C VAL A 425 -1.35 -6.35 17.30
N THR A 426 -1.50 -6.51 15.99
CA THR A 426 -1.89 -7.80 15.38
C THR A 426 -0.82 -8.86 15.57
N ALA A 427 0.45 -8.54 15.30
CA ALA A 427 1.57 -9.46 15.49
C ALA A 427 1.72 -9.86 16.97
N ALA A 428 1.62 -8.90 17.90
CA ALA A 428 1.75 -9.16 19.33
C ALA A 428 0.64 -10.09 19.87
N ILE A 429 -0.61 -9.89 19.44
CA ILE A 429 -1.75 -10.77 19.77
C ILE A 429 -1.58 -12.16 19.15
N GLY A 430 -0.88 -12.25 18.02
CA GLY A 430 -0.45 -13.49 17.38
C GLY A 430 0.71 -14.23 18.03
N HIS A 431 1.26 -13.69 19.14
CA HIS A 431 2.49 -14.16 19.77
C HIS A 431 3.73 -14.11 18.87
N MET A 432 3.73 -13.23 17.85
CA MET A 432 4.83 -13.04 16.91
C MET A 432 5.78 -11.96 17.44
N PRO A 433 7.12 -12.18 17.45
CA PRO A 433 8.04 -11.08 17.70
C PRO A 433 7.96 -10.08 16.55
N ILE A 434 7.88 -8.80 16.89
CA ILE A 434 7.87 -7.69 15.94
C ILE A 434 8.78 -6.58 16.40
N PHE A 435 9.48 -5.94 15.47
CA PHE A 435 10.44 -4.88 15.79
C PHE A 435 10.06 -3.57 15.09
N THR A 436 9.88 -2.50 15.85
CA THR A 436 9.72 -1.16 15.26
C THR A 436 10.99 -0.78 14.51
N HIS A 437 10.85 -0.43 13.24
CA HIS A 437 11.95 0.02 12.41
C HIS A 437 12.51 1.37 12.90
N ARG A 438 13.76 1.65 12.53
CA ARG A 438 14.49 2.89 12.91
C ARG A 438 14.86 3.81 11.75
N ASN A 439 14.44 3.46 10.53
CA ASN A 439 14.68 4.23 9.30
C ASN A 439 13.45 5.09 8.96
N SER A 440 13.50 5.88 7.87
CA SER A 440 12.38 6.73 7.45
C SER A 440 12.01 7.79 8.51
N LEU A 441 10.72 8.07 8.76
CA LEU A 441 10.31 9.09 9.75
C LEU A 441 10.83 8.82 11.16
N ASN A 442 11.07 7.56 11.51
CA ASN A 442 11.59 7.19 12.83
C ASN A 442 13.07 7.58 12.99
N ALA A 443 13.82 7.74 11.89
CA ALA A 443 15.18 8.29 11.94
C ALA A 443 15.17 9.82 12.10
N VAL A 444 14.11 10.48 11.62
CA VAL A 444 13.92 11.93 11.75
C VAL A 444 13.51 12.29 13.17
N ASP A 445 12.63 11.47 13.78
CA ASP A 445 12.10 11.66 15.12
C ASP A 445 12.04 10.34 15.91
N PRO A 446 13.03 10.02 16.76
CA PRO A 446 13.01 8.83 17.60
C PRO A 446 11.86 8.79 18.62
N LYS A 447 11.29 9.95 19.00
CA LYS A 447 10.13 10.01 19.91
C LYS A 447 8.93 9.33 19.28
N ARG A 448 8.75 9.45 17.96
CA ARG A 448 7.71 8.74 17.21
C ARG A 448 7.76 7.23 17.40
N GLN A 449 8.95 6.63 17.48
CA GLN A 449 9.10 5.20 17.73
C GLN A 449 8.57 4.83 19.12
N ILE A 450 8.85 5.65 20.14
CA ILE A 450 8.34 5.49 21.52
C ILE A 450 6.82 5.65 21.55
N ASP A 451 6.30 6.71 20.92
CA ASP A 451 4.88 7.02 20.89
C ASP A 451 4.11 5.89 20.16
N LEU A 452 4.63 5.38 19.04
CA LEU A 452 4.06 4.24 18.30
C LEU A 452 3.98 2.96 19.16
N ILE A 453 5.04 2.62 19.90
CA ILE A 453 5.03 1.46 20.80
C ILE A 453 4.02 1.64 21.92
N ASN A 454 3.97 2.83 22.51
CA ASN A 454 3.04 3.13 23.60
C ASN A 454 1.58 3.10 23.12
N ASP A 455 1.30 3.58 21.92
CA ASP A 455 -0.03 3.50 21.30
C ASP A 455 -0.44 2.06 21.03
N ALA A 456 0.46 1.22 20.52
CA ALA A 456 0.19 -0.21 20.33
C ALA A 456 -0.07 -0.91 21.67
N LYS A 457 0.73 -0.62 22.70
CA LYS A 457 0.51 -1.16 24.05
C LYS A 457 -0.82 -0.70 24.64
N LYS A 458 -1.20 0.57 24.43
CA LYS A 458 -2.50 1.12 24.86
C LYS A 458 -3.65 0.36 24.20
N ALA A 459 -3.59 0.17 22.88
CA ALA A 459 -4.61 -0.59 22.15
C ALA A 459 -4.78 -2.02 22.70
N ILE A 460 -3.67 -2.70 23.05
CA ILE A 460 -3.72 -4.03 23.69
C ILE A 460 -4.30 -3.97 25.11
N LYS A 461 -3.94 -2.97 25.93
CA LYS A 461 -4.53 -2.77 27.28
C LYS A 461 -6.04 -2.59 27.20
N ASP A 462 -6.50 -1.84 26.21
CA ASP A 462 -7.92 -1.57 26.01
C ASP A 462 -8.72 -2.85 25.72
N LEU A 463 -8.11 -3.92 25.23
CA LEU A 463 -8.76 -5.23 25.07
C LEU A 463 -9.14 -5.89 26.42
N LYS A 464 -8.59 -5.41 27.54
CA LYS A 464 -8.85 -5.93 28.90
C LYS A 464 -8.58 -7.44 29.00
N LEU A 465 -7.46 -7.88 28.45
CA LEU A 465 -6.96 -9.26 28.61
C LEU A 465 -6.43 -9.47 30.04
N PRO A 466 -6.37 -10.71 30.55
CA PRO A 466 -5.63 -11.01 31.77
C PRO A 466 -4.19 -10.45 31.73
N LEU A 467 -3.67 -10.01 32.88
CA LEU A 467 -2.36 -9.32 32.96
C LEU A 467 -1.23 -10.14 32.31
N LYS A 468 -1.15 -11.44 32.59
CA LYS A 468 -0.17 -12.36 31.98
C LYS A 468 -0.22 -12.35 30.44
N GLN A 469 -1.41 -12.27 29.86
CA GLN A 469 -1.58 -12.22 28.40
C GLN A 469 -1.14 -10.87 27.83
N GLN A 470 -1.43 -9.77 28.53
CA GLN A 470 -0.96 -8.44 28.14
C GLN A 470 0.57 -8.36 28.20
N GLU A 471 1.19 -8.85 29.28
CA GLU A 471 2.65 -8.90 29.43
C GLU A 471 3.30 -9.74 28.33
N ARG A 472 2.69 -10.89 27.99
CA ARG A 472 3.10 -11.72 26.87
C ARG A 472 2.99 -10.99 25.52
N ALA A 473 1.94 -10.22 25.29
CA ALA A 473 1.86 -9.41 24.07
C ALA A 473 2.93 -8.30 24.06
N PHE A 474 3.13 -7.60 25.18
CA PHE A 474 4.12 -6.51 25.28
C PHE A 474 5.56 -6.98 25.08
N ARG A 475 5.92 -8.18 25.57
CA ARG A 475 7.28 -8.73 25.40
C ARG A 475 7.61 -9.07 23.93
N ASN A 476 6.60 -9.17 23.07
CA ASN A 476 6.77 -9.42 21.65
C ASN A 476 6.94 -8.14 20.83
N ILE A 477 6.62 -6.97 21.41
CA ILE A 477 6.85 -5.66 20.79
C ILE A 477 8.28 -5.22 21.13
N GLY A 478 9.18 -5.44 20.19
CA GLY A 478 10.56 -5.01 20.24
C GLY A 478 10.84 -3.74 19.44
N ALA A 479 12.08 -3.26 19.55
CA ALA A 479 12.55 -2.10 18.80
C ALA A 479 13.88 -2.41 18.10
N ALA A 480 14.01 -1.94 16.86
CA ALA A 480 15.27 -2.00 16.13
C ALA A 480 16.16 -0.79 16.45
N VAL A 481 17.45 -1.08 16.60
CA VAL A 481 18.53 -0.13 16.86
C VAL A 481 19.64 -0.38 15.84
N GLY A 482 20.49 0.61 15.63
CA GLY A 482 21.48 0.59 14.56
C GLY A 482 22.84 0.17 15.10
N CYS A 483 23.84 0.29 14.24
CA CYS A 483 25.25 0.11 14.58
C CYS A 483 26.06 1.40 14.41
N GLY A 484 25.44 2.58 14.65
CA GLY A 484 26.05 3.88 14.47
C GLY A 484 27.02 4.29 15.58
N ASN A 485 26.94 5.55 16.02
CA ASN A 485 27.71 6.03 17.17
C ASN A 485 27.20 5.34 18.46
N LEU A 486 28.10 4.69 19.19
CA LEU A 486 27.75 3.87 20.36
C LEU A 486 26.93 4.64 21.41
N ASP A 487 27.32 5.87 21.75
CA ASP A 487 26.64 6.67 22.77
C ASP A 487 25.25 7.14 22.32
N GLU A 488 25.11 7.51 21.06
CA GLU A 488 23.82 7.88 20.47
C GLU A 488 22.86 6.68 20.42
N GLU A 489 23.36 5.51 20.00
CA GLU A 489 22.59 4.26 19.99
C GLU A 489 22.17 3.86 21.41
N MET A 490 23.09 3.88 22.37
CA MET A 490 22.78 3.57 23.76
C MET A 490 21.81 4.58 24.39
N LYS A 491 21.90 5.86 24.01
CA LYS A 491 20.91 6.86 24.42
C LYS A 491 19.51 6.51 23.92
N GLN A 492 19.37 6.11 22.66
CA GLN A 492 18.09 5.66 22.09
C GLN A 492 17.57 4.39 22.79
N ILE A 493 18.44 3.40 23.00
CA ILE A 493 18.12 2.15 23.72
C ILE A 493 17.59 2.43 25.13
N ARG A 494 18.28 3.30 25.89
CA ARG A 494 17.84 3.69 27.24
C ARG A 494 16.48 4.37 27.21
N GLN A 495 16.20 5.21 26.22
CA GLN A 495 14.89 5.86 26.09
C GLN A 495 13.79 4.84 25.77
N LEU A 496 14.03 3.91 24.84
CA LEU A 496 13.08 2.85 24.50
C LEU A 496 12.81 1.93 25.71
N TYR A 497 13.86 1.56 26.45
CA TYR A 497 13.72 0.77 27.67
C TYR A 497 12.93 1.52 28.74
N LYS A 498 13.33 2.75 29.10
CA LYS A 498 12.74 3.49 30.22
C LYS A 498 11.36 4.07 29.92
N LYS A 499 11.14 4.60 28.71
CA LYS A 499 9.91 5.33 28.34
C LYS A 499 8.86 4.46 27.65
N ALA A 500 9.28 3.45 26.91
CA ALA A 500 8.37 2.52 26.23
C ALA A 500 8.35 1.12 26.85
N GLY A 501 9.22 0.81 27.82
CA GLY A 501 9.28 -0.51 28.44
C GLY A 501 9.65 -1.62 27.46
N VAL A 502 10.50 -1.31 26.47
CA VAL A 502 10.97 -2.29 25.48
C VAL A 502 11.98 -3.22 26.14
N LYS A 503 11.76 -4.53 26.03
CA LYS A 503 12.69 -5.56 26.52
C LYS A 503 13.28 -6.42 25.41
N LEU A 504 12.79 -6.29 24.18
CA LEU A 504 13.25 -7.03 23.02
C LEU A 504 13.92 -6.06 22.04
N PHE A 505 15.24 -6.16 21.90
CA PHE A 505 16.03 -5.29 21.02
C PHE A 505 16.56 -6.05 19.82
N ARG A 506 16.42 -5.43 18.64
CA ARG A 506 17.01 -5.89 17.38
C ARG A 506 18.15 -4.96 17.02
N ILE A 507 19.40 -5.42 17.16
CA ILE A 507 20.53 -4.68 16.60
C ILE A 507 20.55 -5.00 15.12
N TYR A 508 20.20 -4.01 14.30
CA TYR A 508 20.18 -4.10 12.86
C TYR A 508 21.41 -3.43 12.27
N THR A 509 22.05 -4.14 11.35
CA THR A 509 23.08 -3.63 10.47
C THR A 509 22.80 -4.12 9.06
N ILE A 510 23.16 -3.33 8.05
CA ILE A 510 23.10 -3.77 6.66
C ILE A 510 24.16 -4.83 6.37
N ASN A 511 25.35 -4.79 6.98
CA ASN A 511 26.49 -5.68 6.71
C ASN A 511 27.11 -6.24 8.01
N GLY A 512 28.19 -7.01 7.91
CA GLY A 512 29.03 -7.46 9.02
C GLY A 512 29.75 -6.36 9.77
N ASP A 513 29.02 -5.36 10.27
CA ASP A 513 29.57 -4.24 10.99
C ASP A 513 30.07 -4.73 12.36
N PRO A 514 31.38 -4.65 12.65
CA PRO A 514 31.92 -5.13 13.93
C PRO A 514 31.35 -4.38 15.12
N ARG A 515 30.81 -3.16 14.93
CA ARG A 515 30.16 -2.38 16.00
C ARG A 515 28.92 -3.04 16.57
N VAL A 516 28.31 -4.00 15.86
CA VAL A 516 27.19 -4.80 16.39
C VAL A 516 27.60 -5.51 17.68
N VAL A 517 28.83 -6.04 17.74
CA VAL A 517 29.35 -6.73 18.92
C VAL A 517 29.48 -5.76 20.09
N GLU A 518 30.05 -4.58 19.85
CA GLU A 518 30.24 -3.58 20.90
C GLU A 518 28.90 -3.05 21.44
N ILE A 519 27.92 -2.81 20.57
CA ILE A 519 26.58 -2.42 21.01
C ILE A 519 25.92 -3.54 21.81
N ALA A 520 26.00 -4.79 21.35
CA ALA A 520 25.45 -5.92 22.09
C ALA A 520 26.08 -6.07 23.49
N ARG A 521 27.41 -5.96 23.56
CA ARG A 521 28.17 -5.95 24.81
C ARG A 521 27.70 -4.82 25.72
N ARG A 522 27.55 -3.61 25.18
CA ARG A 522 27.13 -2.44 25.96
C ARG A 522 25.69 -2.55 26.45
N ILE A 523 24.77 -3.08 25.63
CA ILE A 523 23.41 -3.40 26.06
C ILE A 523 23.42 -4.40 27.20
N ARG A 524 24.17 -5.51 27.07
CA ARG A 524 24.24 -6.54 28.11
C ARG A 524 24.86 -6.00 29.40
N ALA A 525 25.93 -5.22 29.31
CA ALA A 525 26.60 -4.62 30.46
C ALA A 525 25.70 -3.62 31.21
N GLU A 526 24.90 -2.80 30.51
CA GLU A 526 24.06 -1.77 31.14
C GLU A 526 22.68 -2.25 31.57
N LEU A 527 22.05 -3.13 30.79
CA LEU A 527 20.67 -3.57 31.02
C LEU A 527 20.60 -5.00 31.57
N GLY A 528 21.68 -5.77 31.54
CA GLY A 528 21.73 -7.13 32.06
C GLY A 528 20.83 -8.11 31.32
N ASP A 529 20.48 -9.21 31.97
CA ASP A 529 19.67 -10.29 31.39
C ASP A 529 18.16 -10.01 31.32
N VAL A 530 17.70 -8.84 31.78
CA VAL A 530 16.28 -8.47 31.70
C VAL A 530 15.81 -8.19 30.27
N VAL A 531 16.74 -7.93 29.36
CA VAL A 531 16.48 -7.67 27.94
C VAL A 531 16.94 -8.83 27.06
N GLU A 532 16.23 -9.02 25.96
CA GLU A 532 16.57 -9.92 24.88
C GLU A 532 17.24 -9.16 23.72
N ILE A 533 18.31 -9.72 23.18
CA ILE A 533 19.09 -9.12 22.10
C ILE A 533 19.06 -10.05 20.88
N PHE A 534 18.54 -9.55 19.77
CA PHE A 534 18.58 -10.21 18.47
C PHE A 534 19.53 -9.44 17.55
N ALA A 535 20.66 -10.04 17.16
CA ALA A 535 21.73 -9.36 16.42
C ALA A 535 21.83 -9.84 14.97
N GLY A 536 22.09 -8.91 14.05
CA GLY A 536 22.29 -9.20 12.62
C GLY A 536 21.93 -8.06 11.66
N GLN A 537 22.06 -8.21 10.35
CA GLN A 537 22.41 -9.48 9.69
C GLN A 537 23.81 -9.95 10.08
N ILE A 538 23.91 -11.25 10.41
CA ILE A 538 25.20 -11.90 10.66
C ILE A 538 25.93 -12.03 9.34
N ALA A 539 27.19 -11.62 9.31
CA ALA A 539 28.01 -11.67 8.10
C ALA A 539 28.95 -12.88 8.03
N ASP A 540 29.38 -13.38 9.18
CA ASP A 540 30.24 -14.55 9.25
C ASP A 540 30.09 -15.26 10.61
N LYS A 541 30.71 -16.43 10.70
CA LYS A 541 30.67 -17.28 11.87
C LYS A 541 31.49 -16.74 13.05
N GLU A 542 32.53 -15.95 12.81
CA GLU A 542 33.38 -15.39 13.86
C GLU A 542 32.61 -14.31 14.62
N GLN A 543 31.97 -13.38 13.91
CA GLN A 543 31.05 -12.40 14.49
C GLN A 543 29.94 -13.10 15.29
N ALA A 544 29.38 -14.19 14.76
CA ALA A 544 28.35 -14.96 15.46
C ALA A 544 28.88 -15.57 16.78
N LEU A 545 30.11 -16.10 16.79
CA LEU A 545 30.76 -16.64 17.99
C LEU A 545 30.99 -15.58 19.05
N GLU A 546 31.46 -14.38 18.65
CA GLU A 546 31.62 -13.26 19.58
C GLU A 546 30.29 -12.85 20.22
N LEU A 547 29.21 -12.78 19.43
CA LEU A 547 27.90 -12.37 19.93
C LEU A 547 27.29 -13.35 20.94
N ILE A 548 27.61 -14.66 20.84
CA ILE A 548 27.15 -15.66 21.81
C ILE A 548 28.13 -15.87 22.97
N ALA A 549 29.28 -15.18 22.97
CA ALA A 549 30.30 -15.29 24.01
C ALA A 549 29.79 -14.77 25.36
N GLY A 550 30.48 -15.18 26.42
CA GLY A 550 29.99 -15.13 27.81
C GLY A 550 29.64 -13.74 28.36
N ASP A 551 30.26 -12.68 27.86
CA ASP A 551 30.01 -11.28 28.26
C ASP A 551 28.82 -10.64 27.52
N ILE A 552 28.39 -11.22 26.38
CA ILE A 552 27.32 -10.69 25.54
C ILE A 552 26.06 -11.55 25.61
N LYS A 553 26.18 -12.84 25.24
CA LYS A 553 25.09 -13.83 25.19
C LYS A 553 23.82 -13.29 24.50
N VAL A 554 23.90 -13.02 23.20
CA VAL A 554 22.68 -12.67 22.44
C VAL A 554 21.67 -13.83 22.43
N ASP A 555 20.39 -13.48 22.34
CA ASP A 555 19.26 -14.40 22.41
C ASP A 555 18.84 -14.92 21.04
N GLY A 556 19.20 -14.19 19.99
CA GLY A 556 18.98 -14.59 18.60
C GLY A 556 20.00 -14.03 17.63
N LEU A 557 20.34 -14.84 16.63
CA LEU A 557 21.18 -14.50 15.50
C LEU A 557 20.32 -14.49 14.24
N VAL A 558 20.39 -13.39 13.48
CA VAL A 558 19.51 -13.19 12.33
C VAL A 558 20.31 -13.16 11.04
N PHE A 559 19.95 -14.06 10.13
CA PHE A 559 20.54 -14.25 8.81
C PHE A 559 19.54 -13.78 7.75
N GLY A 560 20.00 -13.11 6.70
CA GLY A 560 19.06 -12.53 5.73
C GLY A 560 19.57 -11.42 4.81
N HIS A 561 20.84 -11.42 4.44
CA HIS A 561 21.40 -10.40 3.56
C HIS A 561 21.13 -10.71 2.08
N GLY A 562 20.68 -9.72 1.30
CA GLY A 562 20.47 -9.86 -0.15
C GLY A 562 19.27 -10.70 -0.61
N GLY A 563 18.65 -11.51 0.25
CA GLY A 563 17.46 -12.30 -0.08
C GLY A 563 16.13 -11.52 -0.04
N GLY A 564 16.13 -10.29 0.48
CA GLY A 564 14.95 -9.44 0.55
C GLY A 564 14.50 -8.94 -0.82
N MET A 565 13.19 -8.93 -1.10
CA MET A 565 12.65 -8.52 -2.41
C MET A 565 13.06 -7.10 -2.85
N GLN A 566 13.38 -6.22 -1.91
CA GLN A 566 13.80 -4.84 -2.16
C GLN A 566 15.30 -4.59 -1.91
N CYS A 567 16.05 -5.61 -1.52
CA CYS A 567 17.48 -5.51 -1.29
C CYS A 567 18.24 -5.65 -2.61
N THR A 568 19.25 -4.82 -2.83
CA THR A 568 20.15 -4.90 -3.99
C THR A 568 21.60 -5.09 -3.57
N SER A 569 21.85 -5.39 -2.30
CA SER A 569 23.22 -5.49 -1.77
C SER A 569 24.08 -6.55 -2.47
N ALA A 570 23.45 -7.63 -2.95
CA ALA A 570 24.07 -8.65 -3.79
C ALA A 570 24.75 -8.08 -5.05
N THR A 571 24.15 -7.05 -5.67
CA THR A 571 24.66 -6.45 -6.91
C THR A 571 25.83 -5.51 -6.68
N ASN A 572 26.11 -5.17 -5.42
CA ASN A 572 27.20 -4.27 -5.02
C ASN A 572 28.41 -5.02 -4.44
N GLY A 573 28.48 -6.34 -4.62
CA GLY A 573 29.61 -7.16 -4.18
C GLY A 573 29.65 -7.44 -2.67
N MET A 574 28.52 -7.34 -1.97
CA MET A 574 28.42 -7.57 -0.52
C MET A 574 27.92 -8.98 -0.17
N ALA A 575 28.26 -9.45 1.03
CA ALA A 575 27.99 -10.81 1.53
C ALA A 575 26.50 -11.16 1.48
N LEU A 576 26.10 -12.07 0.60
CA LEU A 576 24.75 -12.63 0.57
C LEU A 576 24.58 -13.59 1.74
N THR A 577 23.42 -13.60 2.42
CA THR A 577 23.15 -14.72 3.30
C THR A 577 23.06 -15.97 2.46
N THR A 578 24.02 -16.85 2.69
CA THR A 578 24.15 -18.06 1.91
C THR A 578 23.63 -19.28 2.65
N LEU A 579 23.42 -20.35 1.89
CA LEU A 579 23.21 -21.65 2.47
C LEU A 579 24.43 -22.09 3.31
N GLU A 580 25.67 -21.77 2.90
CA GLU A 580 26.88 -22.10 3.68
C GLU A 580 26.83 -21.48 5.08
N GLU A 581 26.48 -20.20 5.19
CA GLU A 581 26.45 -19.49 6.48
C GLU A 581 25.48 -20.14 7.46
N ILE A 582 24.21 -20.30 7.07
CA ILE A 582 23.19 -20.91 7.94
C ILE A 582 23.58 -22.36 8.27
N TYR A 583 24.10 -23.11 7.30
CA TYR A 583 24.52 -24.49 7.51
C TYR A 583 25.72 -24.62 8.44
N SER A 584 26.72 -23.72 8.34
CA SER A 584 27.91 -23.69 9.21
C SER A 584 27.60 -23.38 10.67
N ILE A 585 26.50 -22.65 10.92
CA ILE A 585 26.01 -22.27 12.23
C ILE A 585 25.14 -23.38 12.81
N THR A 586 24.20 -23.89 12.02
CA THR A 586 23.24 -24.89 12.47
C THR A 586 23.89 -26.24 12.78
N THR A 587 25.04 -26.55 12.18
CA THR A 587 25.83 -27.78 12.43
C THR A 587 26.85 -27.64 13.56
N ASP A 588 27.06 -26.45 14.10
CA ASP A 588 28.04 -26.20 15.16
C ASP A 588 27.38 -26.18 16.55
N PRO A 589 27.75 -27.11 17.44
CA PRO A 589 27.09 -27.26 18.74
C PRO A 589 27.12 -26.03 19.64
N ARG A 590 28.05 -25.10 19.43
CA ARG A 590 28.15 -23.85 20.20
C ARG A 590 26.90 -22.96 20.02
N PHE A 591 26.20 -23.10 18.91
CA PHE A 591 24.98 -22.34 18.60
C PHE A 591 23.68 -23.06 18.99
N ASN A 592 23.77 -24.20 19.69
CA ASN A 592 22.59 -25.00 20.04
C ASN A 592 21.60 -24.28 20.97
N ASN A 593 22.08 -23.29 21.72
CA ASN A 593 21.31 -22.59 22.75
C ASN A 593 20.95 -21.14 22.36
N VAL A 594 21.14 -20.75 21.10
CA VAL A 594 20.76 -19.43 20.59
C VAL A 594 19.72 -19.59 19.48
N THR A 595 18.76 -18.67 19.40
CA THR A 595 17.75 -18.69 18.34
C THR A 595 18.38 -18.41 16.98
N ILE A 596 18.11 -19.25 15.99
CA ILE A 596 18.53 -19.00 14.61
C ILE A 596 17.35 -18.47 13.81
N VAL A 597 17.50 -17.27 13.27
CA VAL A 597 16.43 -16.54 12.59
C VAL A 597 16.77 -16.34 11.12
N ALA A 598 15.81 -16.61 10.23
CA ALA A 598 15.90 -16.28 8.82
C ALA A 598 15.00 -15.08 8.49
N GLU A 599 15.55 -14.07 7.82
CA GLU A 599 14.87 -12.84 7.40
C GLU A 599 15.04 -12.62 5.89
N GLY A 600 13.94 -12.42 5.15
CA GLY A 600 14.01 -12.24 3.69
C GLY A 600 14.19 -13.54 2.89
N GLY A 601 13.69 -13.58 1.65
CA GLY A 601 13.82 -14.75 0.76
C GLY A 601 13.01 -16.01 1.13
N VAL A 602 12.31 -16.00 2.27
CA VAL A 602 11.75 -17.20 2.95
C VAL A 602 10.62 -17.92 2.21
N GLY A 603 9.91 -17.25 1.30
CA GLY A 603 8.64 -17.74 0.75
C GLY A 603 8.70 -19.00 -0.13
N ARG A 604 9.89 -19.55 -0.44
CA ARG A 604 10.04 -20.72 -1.33
C ARG A 604 10.49 -22.00 -0.63
N SER A 605 10.90 -21.95 0.64
CA SER A 605 11.55 -23.09 1.31
C SER A 605 11.31 -23.16 2.82
N VAL A 606 10.13 -22.75 3.32
CA VAL A 606 9.74 -22.83 4.75
C VAL A 606 10.11 -24.18 5.38
N GLY A 607 9.71 -25.28 4.74
CA GLY A 607 10.04 -26.61 5.26
C GLY A 607 11.52 -26.97 5.18
N GLY A 608 12.23 -26.53 4.14
CA GLY A 608 13.69 -26.70 4.05
C GLY A 608 14.44 -25.97 5.16
N LEU A 609 14.03 -24.73 5.48
CA LEU A 609 14.62 -23.94 6.57
C LEU A 609 14.39 -24.57 7.95
N PHE A 610 13.21 -25.13 8.20
CA PHE A 610 12.94 -25.82 9.46
C PHE A 610 13.77 -27.09 9.64
N VAL A 611 13.91 -27.89 8.57
CA VAL A 611 14.78 -29.07 8.54
C VAL A 611 16.26 -28.68 8.68
N LEU A 612 16.67 -27.53 8.13
CA LEU A 612 18.02 -26.98 8.31
C LEU A 612 18.30 -26.50 9.75
N GLY A 613 17.26 -26.30 10.56
CA GLY A 613 17.39 -25.94 11.97
C GLY A 613 17.08 -24.48 12.30
N VAL A 614 16.48 -23.71 11.39
CA VAL A 614 15.97 -22.35 11.66
C VAL A 614 14.78 -22.40 12.63
N ASP A 615 14.73 -21.50 13.61
CA ASP A 615 13.67 -21.42 14.62
C ASP A 615 12.58 -20.41 14.30
N LEU A 616 12.98 -19.27 13.75
CA LEU A 616 12.11 -18.12 13.51
C LEU A 616 12.28 -17.61 12.09
N ILE A 617 11.15 -17.29 11.46
CA ILE A 617 11.09 -16.67 10.15
C ILE A 617 10.54 -15.25 10.31
N LEU A 618 11.33 -14.25 9.93
CA LEU A 618 10.90 -12.86 9.83
C LEU A 618 10.46 -12.56 8.40
N SER A 619 9.18 -12.23 8.21
CA SER A 619 8.60 -12.01 6.89
C SER A 619 7.75 -10.75 6.83
N ASN A 620 8.27 -9.73 6.17
CA ASN A 620 7.65 -8.41 6.17
C ASN A 620 6.59 -8.29 5.07
N GLN A 621 7.03 -8.17 3.82
CA GLN A 621 6.13 -7.96 2.68
C GLN A 621 5.02 -9.01 2.53
N LYS A 622 5.28 -10.28 2.86
CA LYS A 622 4.32 -11.36 2.60
C LYS A 622 3.12 -11.32 3.56
N PHE A 623 3.32 -10.85 4.79
CA PHE A 623 2.26 -10.84 5.79
C PHE A 623 1.39 -9.58 5.70
N VAL A 624 1.94 -8.43 5.32
CA VAL A 624 1.22 -7.15 5.45
C VAL A 624 0.77 -6.54 4.12
N ARG A 625 1.15 -7.13 2.97
CA ARG A 625 0.92 -6.52 1.65
C ARG A 625 -0.56 -6.18 1.38
N GLY A 626 -0.82 -4.89 1.29
CA GLY A 626 -2.14 -4.35 0.95
C GLY A 626 -3.24 -4.76 1.93
N THR A 627 -2.91 -4.80 3.21
CA THR A 627 -3.82 -5.17 4.29
C THR A 627 -4.29 -3.94 5.05
N ILE A 628 -5.45 -4.05 5.71
CA ILE A 628 -6.04 -2.97 6.49
C ILE A 628 -5.13 -2.51 7.66
N GLU A 629 -4.25 -3.39 8.18
CA GLU A 629 -3.30 -3.07 9.24
C GLU A 629 -2.21 -2.08 8.81
N LEU A 630 -1.91 -2.00 7.51
CA LEU A 630 -1.15 -0.88 6.99
C LEU A 630 -2.06 0.33 6.98
N THR A 631 -3.12 0.28 6.18
CA THR A 631 -4.14 1.33 6.12
C THR A 631 -5.25 0.86 5.20
N ASP A 632 -6.42 1.49 5.27
CA ASP A 632 -7.55 1.19 4.41
C ASP A 632 -7.52 1.96 3.07
N PHE A 633 -6.51 2.81 2.82
CA PHE A 633 -6.37 3.56 1.56
C PHE A 633 -5.05 3.29 0.82
N PHE A 634 -5.04 3.52 -0.50
CA PHE A 634 -4.03 3.04 -1.45
C PHE A 634 -3.78 4.06 -2.56
N PHE A 635 -2.58 4.06 -3.13
CA PHE A 635 -2.33 4.77 -4.38
C PHE A 635 -2.61 3.87 -5.59
N GLN A 636 -2.89 4.47 -6.74
CA GLN A 636 -2.89 3.75 -8.01
C GLN A 636 -1.54 3.86 -8.71
N HIS A 637 -0.92 2.72 -9.00
CA HIS A 637 0.27 2.64 -9.84
C HIS A 637 -0.10 2.89 -11.31
N LYS A 638 0.86 3.34 -12.15
CA LYS A 638 0.66 3.53 -13.59
C LYS A 638 0.17 2.29 -14.34
N SER A 639 0.41 1.10 -13.81
CA SER A 639 -0.12 -0.16 -14.34
C SER A 639 -1.59 -0.42 -13.99
N GLY A 640 -2.29 0.53 -13.35
CA GLY A 640 -3.68 0.40 -12.90
C GLY A 640 -3.86 -0.33 -11.55
N LYS A 641 -2.83 -1.02 -11.05
CA LYS A 641 -2.88 -1.78 -9.79
C LYS A 641 -2.79 -0.87 -8.58
N LEU A 642 -3.51 -1.21 -7.52
CA LEU A 642 -3.46 -0.49 -6.24
C LEU A 642 -2.23 -0.90 -5.44
N CYS A 643 -1.60 0.05 -4.75
CA CYS A 643 -0.38 -0.21 -4.00
C CYS A 643 -0.14 0.70 -2.80
N HIS A 644 0.73 0.22 -1.92
CA HIS A 644 1.44 1.00 -0.91
C HIS A 644 2.93 1.12 -1.29
N PRO A 645 3.56 2.29 -1.13
CA PRO A 645 5.01 2.40 -1.28
C PRO A 645 5.73 1.53 -0.26
N TYR A 646 6.73 0.77 -0.71
CA TYR A 646 7.48 -0.19 0.11
C TYR A 646 8.92 -0.24 -0.37
N HIS A 647 9.67 0.79 -0.03
CA HIS A 647 11.06 0.94 -0.46
C HIS A 647 11.99 0.24 0.50
N GLY A 648 13.10 -0.31 0.01
CA GLY A 648 14.17 -0.82 0.88
C GLY A 648 14.69 0.25 1.85
N SER A 649 15.17 -0.15 3.01
CA SER A 649 15.66 0.80 4.03
C SER A 649 16.85 1.65 3.59
N ALA A 650 17.66 1.14 2.66
CA ALA A 650 18.78 1.86 2.04
C ALA A 650 18.47 2.35 0.61
N SER A 651 17.19 2.53 0.29
CA SER A 651 16.76 3.02 -1.02
C SER A 651 16.78 4.54 -1.12
N ALA A 652 16.84 5.08 -2.34
CA ALA A 652 16.82 6.53 -2.57
C ALA A 652 15.59 7.23 -1.97
N PRO A 653 14.34 6.69 -2.06
CA PRO A 653 13.19 7.28 -1.37
C PRO A 653 13.36 7.35 0.15
N THR A 654 13.83 6.27 0.79
CA THR A 654 14.05 6.26 2.25
C THR A 654 15.12 7.27 2.65
N MET A 655 16.24 7.34 1.92
CA MET A 655 17.29 8.31 2.18
C MET A 655 16.80 9.75 2.01
N LEU A 656 15.95 10.04 1.02
CA LEU A 656 15.37 11.37 0.83
C LEU A 656 14.48 11.77 2.01
N ILE A 657 13.68 10.84 2.54
CA ILE A 657 12.86 11.07 3.74
C ILE A 657 13.76 11.41 4.94
N GLU A 658 14.83 10.63 5.14
CA GLU A 658 15.79 10.82 6.24
C GLU A 658 16.55 12.15 6.15
N SER A 659 16.80 12.66 4.93
CA SER A 659 17.42 13.97 4.68
C SER A 659 16.60 15.18 5.17
N SER A 660 15.39 14.97 5.69
CA SER A 660 14.67 16.01 6.44
C SER A 660 15.30 16.33 7.80
N ASN A 661 16.18 15.48 8.31
CA ASN A 661 17.03 15.75 9.46
C ASN A 661 18.40 16.25 8.98
N GLU A 662 18.86 17.42 9.43
CA GLU A 662 20.10 18.06 8.97
C GLU A 662 21.35 17.18 9.18
N LYS A 663 21.45 16.46 10.30
CA LYS A 663 22.59 15.55 10.55
C LYS A 663 22.60 14.38 9.58
N LEU A 664 21.43 13.81 9.31
CA LEU A 664 21.30 12.71 8.35
C LEU A 664 21.55 13.20 6.92
N LEU A 665 21.07 14.41 6.58
CA LEU A 665 21.35 15.05 5.31
C LEU A 665 22.87 15.20 5.10
N GLU A 666 23.60 15.72 6.08
CA GLU A 666 25.06 15.81 6.03
C GLU A 666 25.68 14.43 5.84
N ALA A 667 25.29 13.42 6.63
CA ALA A 667 25.79 12.04 6.49
C ALA A 667 25.49 11.43 5.11
N ARG A 668 24.35 11.77 4.49
CA ARG A 668 24.00 11.33 3.12
C ARG A 668 24.73 12.13 2.04
N MET A 669 25.20 13.34 2.33
CA MET A 669 25.88 14.24 1.39
C MET A 669 27.42 14.14 1.44
N THR A 670 28.01 13.82 2.59
CA THR A 670 29.46 13.95 2.86
C THR A 670 30.32 12.79 2.35
N TYR A 671 29.76 11.63 2.00
CA TYR A 671 30.47 10.57 1.26
C TYR A 671 30.55 10.83 -0.27
N ALA A 672 30.63 12.12 -0.66
CA ALA A 672 30.77 12.68 -2.02
C ALA A 672 29.48 12.89 -2.86
N GLY A 673 28.46 13.55 -2.28
CA GLY A 673 27.48 14.33 -3.04
C GLY A 673 26.60 13.60 -4.06
N ARG A 674 26.59 12.26 -4.08
CA ARG A 674 25.73 11.44 -4.94
C ARG A 674 25.17 10.27 -4.14
N ALA A 675 23.86 10.06 -4.23
CA ALA A 675 23.18 8.80 -3.88
C ALA A 675 23.61 7.67 -4.85
N LYS A 676 24.92 7.38 -4.96
CA LYS A 676 25.48 6.47 -5.98
C LYS A 676 25.54 5.01 -5.51
N LYS A 677 25.59 4.74 -4.20
CA LYS A 677 25.53 3.39 -3.64
C LYS A 677 24.20 3.18 -2.93
N VAL A 678 23.16 2.98 -3.73
CA VAL A 678 21.84 2.60 -3.24
C VAL A 678 21.82 1.08 -3.05
N GLU A 679 21.51 0.60 -1.85
CA GLU A 679 21.49 -0.83 -1.47
C GLU A 679 20.07 -1.36 -1.26
N GLY A 680 19.09 -0.63 -1.79
CA GLY A 680 17.73 -1.12 -1.94
C GLY A 680 17.00 -0.39 -3.07
N LYS A 681 16.06 -1.06 -3.71
CA LYS A 681 15.29 -0.44 -4.80
C LYS A 681 14.00 0.20 -4.28
N PRO A 682 13.48 1.22 -4.99
CA PRO A 682 12.09 1.61 -4.84
C PRO A 682 11.19 0.40 -5.12
N GLY A 683 10.16 0.23 -4.32
CA GLY A 683 9.27 -0.90 -4.41
C GLY A 683 7.86 -0.54 -4.03
N TYR A 684 6.93 -1.40 -4.45
CA TYR A 684 5.51 -1.26 -4.15
C TYR A 684 4.97 -2.59 -3.62
N MET A 685 4.14 -2.51 -2.59
CA MET A 685 3.27 -3.60 -2.17
C MET A 685 1.96 -3.47 -2.88
N PHE A 686 1.71 -4.34 -3.85
CA PHE A 686 0.43 -4.37 -4.54
C PHE A 686 -0.66 -5.01 -3.68
N PHE A 687 -1.83 -4.39 -3.72
CA PHE A 687 -3.05 -4.92 -3.15
C PHE A 687 -3.42 -6.27 -3.78
N SER A 688 -3.96 -7.18 -2.98
CA SER A 688 -4.50 -8.45 -3.45
C SER A 688 -5.96 -8.55 -3.06
N GLU A 689 -6.82 -8.80 -4.05
CA GLU A 689 -8.27 -8.79 -3.86
C GLU A 689 -8.76 -9.79 -2.82
N LYS A 690 -8.01 -10.88 -2.59
CA LYS A 690 -8.37 -11.97 -1.65
C LYS A 690 -8.12 -11.67 -0.18
N ALA A 691 -7.34 -10.62 0.13
CA ALA A 691 -6.87 -10.36 1.49
C ALA A 691 -7.38 -9.01 1.98
N GLY A 692 -8.15 -9.03 3.08
CA GLY A 692 -8.56 -7.82 3.80
C GLY A 692 -7.60 -7.47 4.95
N SER A 693 -7.14 -8.49 5.67
CA SER A 693 -6.26 -8.36 6.84
C SER A 693 -4.97 -9.16 6.72
N MET A 694 -3.92 -8.71 7.39
CA MET A 694 -2.67 -9.42 7.66
C MET A 694 -2.92 -10.83 8.23
N ALA A 695 -3.97 -11.00 9.03
CA ALA A 695 -4.37 -12.29 9.61
C ALA A 695 -4.50 -13.39 8.54
N PHE A 696 -5.07 -13.05 7.38
CA PHE A 696 -5.25 -13.98 6.27
C PHE A 696 -3.90 -14.55 5.77
N TYR A 697 -2.91 -13.69 5.54
CA TYR A 697 -1.61 -14.14 5.07
C TYR A 697 -0.82 -14.89 6.14
N VAL A 698 -0.91 -14.48 7.41
CA VAL A 698 -0.27 -15.21 8.49
C VAL A 698 -0.85 -16.62 8.58
N ASP A 699 -2.17 -16.76 8.51
CA ASP A 699 -2.83 -18.07 8.53
C ASP A 699 -2.50 -18.92 7.29
N GLU A 700 -2.44 -18.33 6.09
CA GLU A 700 -1.99 -19.01 4.88
C GLU A 700 -0.59 -19.64 5.06
N PHE A 701 0.35 -18.87 5.63
CA PHE A 701 1.70 -19.37 5.88
C PHE A 701 1.75 -20.40 7.01
N LYS A 702 0.93 -20.26 8.06
CA LYS A 702 0.76 -21.29 9.09
C LYS A 702 0.29 -22.60 8.48
N HIS A 703 -0.64 -22.59 7.54
CA HIS A 703 -1.06 -23.79 6.83
C HIS A 703 0.07 -24.44 6.02
N TYR A 704 0.94 -23.65 5.39
CA TYR A 704 2.12 -24.18 4.70
C TYR A 704 3.13 -24.82 5.67
N ALA A 705 3.43 -24.19 6.81
CA ALA A 705 4.29 -24.78 7.84
C ALA A 705 3.67 -26.03 8.47
N ALA A 706 2.38 -26.01 8.77
CA ALA A 706 1.65 -27.14 9.31
C ALA A 706 1.67 -28.34 8.36
N ARG A 707 1.58 -28.09 7.05
CA ARG A 707 1.75 -29.13 6.04
C ARG A 707 3.14 -29.76 6.09
N THR A 708 4.20 -28.97 6.27
CA THR A 708 5.56 -29.51 6.44
C THR A 708 5.65 -30.43 7.65
N LEU A 709 5.17 -30.00 8.81
CA LEU A 709 5.22 -30.83 10.03
C LEU A 709 4.42 -32.14 9.86
N ALA A 710 3.23 -32.05 9.25
CA ALA A 710 2.42 -33.23 8.96
C ALA A 710 3.11 -34.19 7.96
N ASP A 711 3.77 -33.66 6.92
CA ASP A 711 4.53 -34.45 5.94
C ASP A 711 5.79 -35.11 6.55
N LEU A 712 6.21 -34.70 7.74
CA LEU A 712 7.29 -35.31 8.53
C LEU A 712 6.75 -36.19 9.68
N GLY A 713 5.44 -36.25 9.89
CA GLY A 713 4.82 -37.04 10.97
C GLY A 713 4.96 -36.44 12.37
N VAL A 714 5.21 -35.13 12.50
CA VAL A 714 5.41 -34.43 13.78
C VAL A 714 4.28 -33.43 14.07
N ASN A 715 3.85 -33.32 15.33
CA ASN A 715 2.71 -32.47 15.71
C ASN A 715 3.08 -31.01 16.03
N ASN A 716 4.35 -30.73 16.32
CA ASN A 716 4.80 -29.42 16.76
C ASN A 716 6.31 -29.25 16.53
N MET A 717 6.81 -28.04 16.74
CA MET A 717 8.23 -27.72 16.57
C MET A 717 9.16 -28.50 17.50
N ASN A 718 8.70 -28.86 18.70
CA ASN A 718 9.49 -29.66 19.63
C ASN A 718 9.68 -31.09 19.12
N GLU A 719 8.58 -31.75 18.70
CA GLU A 719 8.64 -33.04 18.03
C GLU A 719 9.51 -32.99 16.78
N LEU A 720 9.50 -31.88 16.03
CA LEU A 720 10.43 -31.69 14.90
C LEU A 720 11.89 -31.71 15.35
N ARG A 721 12.25 -31.03 16.44
CA ARG A 721 13.64 -31.01 16.95
C ARG A 721 14.09 -32.40 17.39
N GLU A 722 13.25 -33.13 18.12
CA GLU A 722 13.53 -34.52 18.50
C GLU A 722 13.62 -35.45 17.29
N PHE A 723 12.75 -35.24 16.32
CA PHE A 723 12.74 -35.99 15.08
C PHE A 723 14.05 -35.79 14.29
N LEU A 724 14.51 -34.54 14.14
CA LEU A 724 15.78 -34.24 13.46
C LEU A 724 17.01 -34.79 14.21
N LYS A 725 16.97 -34.85 15.56
CA LYS A 725 18.04 -35.46 16.37
C LYS A 725 18.16 -36.98 16.13
N THR A 726 17.01 -37.66 16.08
CA THR A 726 16.93 -39.13 16.10
C THR A 726 16.94 -39.75 14.71
N ASN A 727 16.27 -39.12 13.75
CA ASN A 727 16.19 -39.59 12.38
C ASN A 727 17.55 -39.48 11.68
N LYS A 728 18.03 -40.58 11.09
CA LYS A 728 19.34 -40.64 10.42
C LYS A 728 19.26 -40.44 8.91
N SER A 729 18.06 -40.34 8.34
CA SER A 729 17.83 -40.19 6.90
C SER A 729 18.15 -38.77 6.43
N GLU A 730 18.61 -38.66 5.18
CA GLU A 730 18.81 -37.37 4.51
C GLU A 730 17.46 -36.76 4.09
N LEU A 731 17.02 -35.71 4.80
CA LEU A 731 15.70 -35.10 4.64
C LEU A 731 15.68 -33.88 3.71
N LEU A 732 16.84 -33.38 3.31
CA LEU A 732 16.93 -32.29 2.34
C LEU A 732 17.02 -32.87 0.92
N ARG A 733 16.61 -32.07 -0.07
CA ARG A 733 16.82 -32.38 -1.49
C ARG A 733 17.12 -31.12 -2.30
N ILE A 734 17.92 -31.27 -3.35
CA ILE A 734 18.11 -30.23 -4.37
C ILE A 734 16.87 -30.21 -5.28
N ILE A 735 16.36 -29.02 -5.56
CA ILE A 735 15.26 -28.77 -6.48
C ILE A 735 15.87 -28.15 -7.75
N SER A 736 15.74 -28.82 -8.90
CA SER A 736 16.15 -28.25 -10.19
C SER A 736 15.25 -27.08 -10.57
N THR A 737 15.74 -26.17 -11.44
CA THR A 737 14.91 -25.07 -11.97
C THR A 737 13.64 -25.59 -12.64
N GLU A 738 13.73 -26.73 -13.33
CA GLU A 738 12.60 -27.40 -13.97
C GLU A 738 11.60 -27.97 -12.94
N ALA A 739 12.07 -28.65 -11.89
CA ALA A 739 11.22 -29.13 -10.80
C ALA A 739 10.57 -27.97 -10.03
N ALA A 740 11.28 -26.85 -9.90
CA ALA A 740 10.73 -25.62 -9.34
C ALA A 740 9.66 -25.01 -10.24
N TYR A 741 9.80 -25.10 -11.57
CA TYR A 741 8.82 -24.61 -12.53
C TYR A 741 7.57 -25.50 -12.56
N THR A 742 7.73 -26.82 -12.72
CA THR A 742 6.63 -27.79 -12.76
C THR A 742 5.91 -27.95 -11.41
N GLY A 743 6.58 -27.63 -10.30
CA GLY A 743 5.97 -27.58 -8.97
C GLY A 743 5.05 -26.36 -8.73
N ASN A 744 5.07 -25.35 -9.59
CA ASN A 744 4.16 -24.21 -9.55
C ASN A 744 2.95 -24.42 -10.48
N PRO A 745 1.83 -23.69 -10.30
CA PRO A 745 0.74 -23.69 -11.28
C PRO A 745 1.30 -23.25 -12.64
N HIS A 746 1.44 -24.22 -13.54
CA HIS A 746 1.77 -24.01 -14.94
C HIS A 746 0.48 -24.23 -15.72
N ALA A 747 0.15 -23.29 -16.60
CA ALA A 747 -0.83 -23.59 -17.63
C ALA A 747 -0.15 -24.59 -18.55
N ASP A 748 -0.65 -25.82 -18.60
CA ASP A 748 -0.46 -26.64 -19.78
C ASP A 748 -1.20 -25.90 -20.91
N SER A 749 -0.46 -25.12 -21.68
CA SER A 749 -0.95 -24.46 -22.90
C SER A 749 -0.49 -25.21 -24.15
N ASN A 750 -0.33 -26.53 -24.03
CA ASN A 750 -0.29 -27.43 -25.17
C ASN A 750 -1.71 -27.98 -25.41
#